data_AF-A0AAV9W9U7-F1
#
_entry.id   AF-A0AAV9W9U7-F1
#
_cell.length_a   1.000
_cell.length_b   1.000
_cell.length_c   1.000
_cell.angle_alpha   90.00
_cell.angle_beta   90.00
_cell.angle_gamma   90.00
#
_symmetry.space_group_name_H-M   'P 1'
#
loop_
_entity.id
_entity.type
_entity.pdbx_description
1 polymer ?
#
loop_
_entity_poly.entity_id
_entity_poly.type
_entity_poly.pdbx_seq_one_letter_code
_entity_poly.pdbx_strand_id
1 'polypeptide(L)'
;MPPLHSITVRISGLPLAVSKKQVVAAALSKFKEYISGDQPIKCIKSLVTVDPTNPKKNRVAVLTLDRPLPLLFNGQADEDVLEFNFNGARYNVTVDRHFRGLTCLHDRTGAGVVDLIFVSGLAGHAYGSWKASGKTTMWIEDFLTGEDFNDKFRVLLYGYDSQLAESTSVAGIPDFAGTFLAVIASARKADEAAIYSSDYTGSKDPYYQDVIRSASAAFFFGVPNNGIRVDEWKYMVEGQPNWDFIHDLRLDSSYLSHIRRDFAAFVRQRGPAFRVVTILELRETETVKEVDGVWKRAGERKLMVPRSSALSNVNEAPEDILSRDADHSGIAKFGSSNDPEYIILKTKIKECIQGVCKTIEKKPKKPPRKRAAKKKKASAEPSAGKRYFDVPYPRNHVYVERLEISKSLESLISKKKPDEQIRIAICALGGAGKTQVLLNFAYQNRDTYNIFWLYGSSLDLITSGCESIALSVGLKMEGLKPEDKLHRLKEWLHSDSSGNWLLLVDAVDSLEDALVDNIRKLLPNDRGTVVFTTRNRSVVGKLVHPGYCLDLGERMTNEEALAVLRLEPSAGADAEDLESAMTLLEELGFLPLAIAQAAGYLRKAGLHIPEYLERLRKQDFKLLSQPPADEISGPSPQAVMKTWDISYQYIKGQSSSAAQLLRVLSFFDYHEIPKSYFISDMPDNPLAKIGIADEIDFDDAITWLLSFNLVYTFQSAAGESAFRLHRLVSLWTRHAIIDCLCHDIQKVAVGVIKFRIPGVHSVDTIYDNSKWLTCIPHIDAILKNVTTDPNTVLDFDLSLIKRRYARYFESNFSFASAERLYREVLDAYSLSFGKYHRLTTNIVIAMAPLMLDGSAQARKLILEYLPDSETAGDSKLDGRYRLLYELGCAYCAEKEFIKALKCFNQVLGDRSLASGLSDEDDTFHYFLLSGIGSAYAGLGRFDEALRFCGRAFIGLERKLSTGHGHEEAMTIAAELSDTLRKLGRTREAIENYQRLVTSYTQSLGPTHRLTLHSFDDLGTTYMYQKSYREALKWFEHALKTRQIELPAGDREILENINLIAACYSFLDEELPENLKELLDLEDSLPPIPISNQGGSETAESAEQLGSDTKIQSEGHAQLDLDMLAQYRDIMANHFGAEV
;
A
#
# COMPACT_ATOMS: atom_id res chain seq x y z
N MET A 1 -49.68 2.41 30.85
CA MET A 1 -49.19 3.38 29.84
C MET A 1 -48.08 2.70 29.06
N PRO A 2 -48.06 2.74 27.72
CA PRO A 2 -46.88 2.29 27.00
C PRO A 2 -45.69 3.17 27.41
N PRO A 3 -44.46 2.63 27.53
CA PRO A 3 -43.33 3.44 27.95
C PRO A 3 -43.12 4.54 26.91
N LEU A 4 -43.18 5.81 27.34
CA LEU A 4 -42.73 6.96 26.57
C LEU A 4 -41.28 6.66 26.14
N HIS A 5 -41.07 6.36 24.85
CA HIS A 5 -39.75 6.02 24.32
C HIS A 5 -38.88 7.29 24.33
N SER A 6 -38.01 7.43 25.34
CA SER A 6 -37.03 8.50 25.40
C SER A 6 -35.98 8.35 24.29
N ILE A 7 -35.58 9.44 23.64
CA ILE A 7 -34.46 9.45 22.69
C ILE A 7 -33.25 10.18 23.29
N THR A 8 -32.03 9.71 23.02
CA THR A 8 -30.80 10.44 23.34
C THR A 8 -30.13 10.87 22.04
N VAL A 9 -29.79 12.15 21.92
CA VAL A 9 -29.11 12.73 20.76
C VAL A 9 -27.81 13.41 21.17
N ARG A 10 -26.84 13.45 20.26
CA ARG A 10 -25.61 14.23 20.36
C ARG A 10 -25.75 15.49 19.51
N ILE A 11 -25.25 16.61 20.03
CA ILE A 11 -25.20 17.90 19.33
C ILE A 11 -23.75 18.36 19.27
N SER A 12 -23.20 18.45 18.07
CA SER A 12 -21.81 18.80 17.79
C SER A 12 -21.71 20.18 17.12
N GLY A 13 -20.53 20.82 17.20
CA GLY A 13 -20.32 22.16 16.62
C GLY A 13 -20.82 23.33 17.50
N LEU A 14 -21.04 23.10 18.80
CA LEU A 14 -21.47 24.17 19.71
C LEU A 14 -20.30 25.12 20.03
N PRO A 15 -20.52 26.43 20.11
CA PRO A 15 -19.44 27.38 20.44
C PRO A 15 -18.98 27.26 21.90
N LEU A 16 -17.71 27.56 22.20
CA LEU A 16 -17.18 27.45 23.57
C LEU A 16 -17.94 28.28 24.62
N ALA A 17 -18.45 29.45 24.23
CA ALA A 17 -19.07 30.42 25.13
C ALA A 17 -20.49 30.03 25.61
N VAL A 18 -21.13 29.00 25.03
CA VAL A 18 -22.51 28.67 25.41
C VAL A 18 -22.59 27.83 26.67
N SER A 19 -23.46 28.24 27.60
CA SER A 19 -23.75 27.48 28.81
C SER A 19 -24.69 26.30 28.54
N LYS A 20 -24.64 25.29 29.42
CA LYS A 20 -25.57 24.14 29.40
C LYS A 20 -27.04 24.57 29.32
N LYS A 21 -27.43 25.61 30.07
CA LYS A 21 -28.81 26.15 30.06
C LYS A 21 -29.20 26.72 28.71
N GLN A 22 -28.29 27.46 28.05
CA GLN A 22 -28.54 28.01 26.71
C GLN A 22 -28.68 26.92 25.67
N VAL A 23 -27.82 25.88 25.70
CA VAL A 23 -27.90 24.75 24.77
C VAL A 23 -29.23 24.02 24.89
N VAL A 24 -29.65 23.70 26.12
CA VAL A 24 -30.93 23.02 26.36
C VAL A 24 -32.11 23.89 25.91
N ALA A 25 -32.09 25.20 26.19
CA ALA A 25 -33.15 26.11 25.76
C ALA A 25 -33.25 26.22 24.23
N ALA A 26 -32.11 26.34 23.53
CA ALA A 26 -32.06 26.40 22.07
C ALA A 26 -32.55 25.07 21.45
N ALA A 27 -32.07 23.94 21.96
CA ALA A 27 -32.49 22.62 21.51
C ALA A 27 -34.00 22.38 21.70
N LEU A 28 -34.54 22.67 22.90
CA LEU A 28 -35.98 22.52 23.16
C LEU A 28 -36.83 23.50 22.34
N SER A 29 -36.32 24.68 22.01
CA SER A 29 -37.00 25.61 21.10
C SER A 29 -37.05 25.05 19.68
N LYS A 30 -35.93 24.52 19.18
CA LYS A 30 -35.81 24.02 17.81
C LYS A 30 -36.52 22.67 17.61
N PHE A 31 -36.39 21.75 18.55
CA PHE A 31 -36.99 20.41 18.47
C PHE A 31 -38.52 20.41 18.52
N LYS A 32 -39.17 21.50 18.95
CA LYS A 32 -40.63 21.65 18.84
C LYS A 32 -41.13 21.56 17.40
N GLU A 33 -40.31 21.95 16.43
CA GLU A 33 -40.64 21.88 15.01
C GLU A 33 -40.73 20.42 14.51
N TYR A 34 -40.20 19.46 15.27
CA TYR A 34 -40.00 18.07 14.84
C TYR A 34 -40.86 17.04 15.61
N ILE A 35 -41.90 17.51 16.31
CA ILE A 35 -42.86 16.66 17.02
C ILE A 35 -44.28 16.85 16.47
N SER A 36 -45.07 15.78 16.54
CA SER A 36 -46.49 15.83 16.22
C SER A 36 -47.31 16.24 17.45
N GLY A 37 -47.90 17.43 17.43
CA GLY A 37 -48.81 17.95 18.46
C GLY A 37 -48.21 19.00 19.41
N ASP A 38 -49.08 19.68 20.18
CA ASP A 38 -48.75 20.89 20.96
C ASP A 38 -48.14 20.61 22.35
N GLN A 39 -47.77 19.37 22.64
CA GLN A 39 -47.24 19.01 23.96
C GLN A 39 -45.76 19.41 24.11
N PRO A 40 -45.35 20.03 25.23
CA PRO A 40 -43.97 20.47 25.43
C PRO A 40 -43.02 19.27 25.60
N ILE A 41 -41.93 19.27 24.81
CA ILE A 41 -40.79 18.35 24.97
C ILE A 41 -40.01 18.72 26.23
N LYS A 42 -39.58 17.73 27.00
CA LYS A 42 -38.73 17.93 28.18
C LYS A 42 -37.39 17.25 28.00
N CYS A 43 -36.32 17.98 28.32
CA CYS A 43 -34.99 17.41 28.45
C CYS A 43 -34.88 16.73 29.83
N ILE A 44 -34.79 15.40 29.84
CA ILE A 44 -34.63 14.58 31.04
C ILE A 44 -33.21 14.70 31.57
N LYS A 45 -32.24 14.61 30.66
CA LYS A 45 -30.81 14.61 30.98
C LYS A 45 -30.08 15.46 29.95
N SER A 46 -29.11 16.23 30.43
CA SER A 46 -28.25 17.02 29.56
C SER A 46 -26.82 17.01 30.08
N LEU A 47 -25.89 16.92 29.15
CA LEU A 47 -24.45 17.02 29.37
C LEU A 47 -23.90 17.96 28.30
N VAL A 48 -22.94 18.83 28.66
CA VAL A 48 -22.21 19.65 27.69
C VAL A 48 -20.73 19.67 28.08
N THR A 49 -19.89 19.11 27.23
CA THR A 49 -18.44 18.93 27.42
C THR A 49 -17.68 19.63 26.29
N VAL A 50 -16.34 19.59 26.32
CA VAL A 50 -15.52 20.02 25.18
C VAL A 50 -15.58 18.96 24.08
N ASP A 51 -15.49 19.40 22.83
CA ASP A 51 -15.31 18.50 21.71
C ASP A 51 -13.87 17.95 21.73
N PRO A 52 -13.65 16.63 21.88
CA PRO A 52 -12.31 16.07 21.96
C PRO A 52 -11.51 16.23 20.66
N THR A 53 -12.17 16.36 19.51
CA THR A 53 -11.50 16.57 18.21
C THR A 53 -11.10 18.03 17.99
N ASN A 54 -11.78 18.97 18.67
CA ASN A 54 -11.50 20.40 18.55
C ASN A 54 -11.73 21.17 19.86
N PRO A 55 -10.99 20.86 20.94
CA PRO A 55 -11.29 21.32 22.29
C PRO A 55 -11.09 22.83 22.49
N LYS A 56 -10.42 23.50 21.55
CA LYS A 56 -10.18 24.95 21.57
C LYS A 56 -11.22 25.78 20.83
N LYS A 57 -12.15 25.14 20.10
CA LYS A 57 -13.14 25.85 19.29
C LYS A 57 -14.57 25.43 19.60
N ASN A 58 -14.79 24.15 19.90
CA ASN A 58 -16.12 23.57 19.95
C ASN A 58 -16.42 22.83 21.27
N ARG A 59 -17.72 22.71 21.55
CA ARG A 59 -18.32 21.88 22.57
C ARG A 59 -19.23 20.84 21.93
N VAL A 60 -19.47 19.78 22.67
CA VAL A 60 -20.46 18.75 22.34
C VAL A 60 -21.48 18.66 23.46
N ALA A 61 -22.74 18.42 23.11
CA ALA A 61 -23.80 18.17 24.07
C ALA A 61 -24.45 16.81 23.84
N VAL A 62 -24.85 16.16 24.93
CA VAL A 62 -25.64 14.94 24.89
C VAL A 62 -26.95 15.22 25.62
N LEU A 63 -28.08 15.07 24.93
CA LEU A 63 -29.41 15.37 25.46
C LEU A 63 -30.29 14.12 25.40
N THR A 64 -30.89 13.75 26.54
CA THR A 64 -31.97 12.76 26.60
C THR A 64 -33.30 13.48 26.72
N LEU A 65 -34.22 13.20 25.80
CA LEU A 65 -35.55 13.79 25.73
C LEU A 65 -36.61 12.78 26.20
N ASP A 66 -37.73 13.28 26.70
CA ASP A 66 -38.84 12.47 27.24
C ASP A 66 -39.68 11.74 26.20
N ARG A 67 -39.44 11.99 24.92
CA ARG A 67 -40.18 11.44 23.79
C ARG A 67 -39.30 11.44 22.52
N PRO A 68 -39.62 10.65 21.49
CA PRO A 68 -38.86 10.64 20.25
C PRO A 68 -39.15 11.91 19.42
N LEU A 69 -38.28 12.19 18.45
CA LEU A 69 -38.42 13.27 17.48
C LEU A 69 -38.71 12.67 16.11
N PRO A 70 -39.97 12.27 15.80
CA PRO A 70 -40.29 11.46 14.63
C PRO A 70 -40.09 12.16 13.28
N LEU A 71 -40.08 13.50 13.27
CA LEU A 71 -39.83 14.29 12.06
C LEU A 71 -38.37 14.73 11.93
N LEU A 72 -37.57 14.54 12.99
CA LEU A 72 -36.12 14.71 12.93
C LEU A 72 -35.54 13.39 12.44
N PHE A 73 -34.53 13.41 11.58
CA PHE A 73 -33.97 12.24 10.91
C PHE A 73 -34.94 11.63 9.87
N ASN A 74 -35.32 12.43 8.85
CA ASN A 74 -36.22 12.03 7.76
C ASN A 74 -35.92 10.61 7.25
N GLY A 75 -36.75 9.62 7.62
CA GLY A 75 -36.84 8.26 7.07
C GLY A 75 -35.60 7.35 7.21
N GLN A 76 -34.41 7.85 6.88
CA GLN A 76 -33.12 7.15 6.80
C GLN A 76 -31.88 8.04 7.09
N ALA A 77 -32.02 9.35 7.35
CA ALA A 77 -30.87 10.20 7.69
C ALA A 77 -30.31 9.87 9.11
N ASP A 78 -29.00 9.74 9.26
CA ASP A 78 -28.35 9.41 10.55
C ASP A 78 -28.02 10.66 11.40
N GLU A 79 -28.01 11.84 10.77
CA GLU A 79 -27.76 13.15 11.36
C GLU A 79 -28.50 14.26 10.61
N ASP A 80 -28.75 15.39 11.28
CA ASP A 80 -29.35 16.60 10.72
C ASP A 80 -28.53 17.83 11.11
N VAL A 81 -28.34 18.77 10.19
CA VAL A 81 -27.73 20.07 10.48
C VAL A 81 -28.83 21.08 10.80
N LEU A 82 -28.84 21.59 12.03
CA LEU A 82 -29.84 22.52 12.53
C LEU A 82 -29.22 23.89 12.85
N GLU A 83 -29.96 24.97 12.57
CA GLU A 83 -29.56 26.31 12.97
C GLU A 83 -30.02 26.60 14.41
N PHE A 84 -29.07 26.81 15.31
CA PHE A 84 -29.31 27.22 16.70
C PHE A 84 -28.96 28.70 16.88
N ASN A 85 -29.81 29.43 17.59
CA ASN A 85 -29.57 30.83 17.91
C ASN A 85 -29.07 30.98 19.36
N PHE A 86 -27.87 31.52 19.51
CA PHE A 86 -27.31 31.87 20.81
C PHE A 86 -27.02 33.37 20.85
N ASN A 87 -27.71 34.09 21.74
CA ASN A 87 -27.52 35.53 21.97
C ASN A 87 -27.60 36.39 20.68
N GLY A 88 -28.45 36.02 19.72
CA GLY A 88 -28.64 36.75 18.46
C GLY A 88 -27.75 36.30 17.30
N ALA A 89 -26.77 35.41 17.56
CA ALA A 89 -25.92 34.81 16.53
C ALA A 89 -26.42 33.40 16.18
N ARG A 90 -26.41 33.08 14.88
CA ARG A 90 -26.85 31.80 14.32
C ARG A 90 -25.66 30.86 14.15
N TYR A 91 -25.81 29.62 14.57
CA TYR A 91 -24.79 28.57 14.51
C TYR A 91 -25.41 27.31 13.89
N ASN A 92 -24.75 26.77 12.87
CA ASN A 92 -25.11 25.45 12.36
C ASN A 92 -24.50 24.40 13.27
N VAL A 93 -25.35 23.56 13.87
CA VAL A 93 -24.96 22.46 14.74
C VAL A 93 -25.42 21.15 14.13
N THR A 94 -24.61 20.11 14.24
CA THR A 94 -24.99 18.77 13.80
C THR A 94 -25.66 18.06 14.94
N VAL A 95 -26.86 17.51 14.72
CA VAL A 95 -27.56 16.65 15.66
C VAL A 95 -27.55 15.24 15.10
N ASP A 96 -27.02 14.28 15.85
CA ASP A 96 -27.00 12.88 15.44
C ASP A 96 -27.48 11.96 16.56
N ARG A 97 -27.95 10.77 16.18
CA ARG A 97 -28.41 9.75 17.13
C ARG A 97 -27.45 8.59 17.31
N HIS A 98 -26.49 8.37 16.39
CA HIS A 98 -25.63 7.18 16.36
C HIS A 98 -24.33 7.32 17.16
N PHE A 99 -23.89 8.55 17.46
CA PHE A 99 -22.67 8.87 18.20
C PHE A 99 -21.39 8.34 17.49
N ARG A 100 -21.34 8.40 16.16
CA ARG A 100 -20.13 8.03 15.37
C ARG A 100 -18.97 9.00 15.67
N GLY A 101 -17.75 8.49 15.80
CA GLY A 101 -16.58 9.25 16.24
C GLY A 101 -16.48 9.41 17.77
N LEU A 102 -15.63 10.32 18.25
CA LEU A 102 -15.41 10.55 19.68
C LEU A 102 -16.45 11.49 20.30
N THR A 103 -16.94 11.12 21.48
CA THR A 103 -17.81 11.94 22.32
C THR A 103 -17.23 12.00 23.73
N CYS A 104 -16.92 13.20 24.25
CA CYS A 104 -16.46 13.36 25.62
C CYS A 104 -17.66 13.33 26.57
N LEU A 105 -17.70 12.38 27.51
CA LEU A 105 -18.77 12.25 28.50
C LEU A 105 -18.41 12.88 29.85
N HIS A 106 -17.12 12.95 30.15
CA HIS A 106 -16.59 13.62 31.34
C HIS A 106 -15.26 14.26 30.95
N ASP A 107 -15.19 15.59 31.02
CA ASP A 107 -14.00 16.36 30.63
C ASP A 107 -13.19 16.78 31.86
N ARG A 108 -11.86 16.67 31.75
CA ARG A 108 -10.93 17.29 32.68
C ARG A 108 -9.63 17.69 31.99
N THR A 109 -9.08 18.83 32.39
CA THR A 109 -7.79 19.35 31.91
C THR A 109 -6.78 19.49 33.07
N GLY A 110 -5.56 18.95 32.88
CA GLY A 110 -4.47 19.02 33.86
C GLY A 110 -3.33 18.04 33.55
N ALA A 111 -2.16 18.21 34.18
CA ALA A 111 -1.05 17.26 34.03
C ALA A 111 -1.36 15.94 34.77
N GLY A 112 -1.20 14.80 34.09
CA GLY A 112 -1.42 13.46 34.66
C GLY A 112 -2.86 12.93 34.60
N VAL A 113 -3.65 13.36 33.61
CA VAL A 113 -5.01 12.84 33.34
C VAL A 113 -4.95 11.50 32.59
N VAL A 114 -5.78 10.54 33.01
CA VAL A 114 -5.96 9.23 32.39
C VAL A 114 -7.21 9.21 31.51
N ASP A 115 -7.08 8.83 30.25
CA ASP A 115 -8.20 8.64 29.34
C ASP A 115 -8.83 7.26 29.53
N LEU A 116 -10.13 7.23 29.82
CA LEU A 116 -10.96 6.02 29.77
C LEU A 116 -11.73 6.04 28.46
N ILE A 117 -11.40 5.12 27.55
CA ILE A 117 -11.98 5.07 26.20
C ILE A 117 -12.90 3.86 26.09
N PHE A 118 -14.18 4.13 25.86
CA PHE A 118 -15.23 3.13 25.70
C PHE A 118 -15.56 2.95 24.22
N VAL A 119 -15.33 1.75 23.71
CA VAL A 119 -15.54 1.38 22.30
C VAL A 119 -16.75 0.46 22.19
N SER A 120 -17.72 0.80 21.35
CA SER A 120 -18.91 -0.04 21.14
C SER A 120 -18.59 -1.34 20.41
N GLY A 121 -19.30 -2.42 20.75
CA GLY A 121 -19.19 -3.69 20.03
C GLY A 121 -19.92 -3.70 18.68
N LEU A 122 -19.72 -4.79 17.92
CA LEU A 122 -20.35 -5.04 16.62
C LEU A 122 -21.88 -4.88 16.67
N ALA A 123 -22.46 -4.25 15.64
CA ALA A 123 -23.89 -3.94 15.55
C ALA A 123 -24.43 -3.12 16.74
N GLY A 124 -23.54 -2.56 17.55
CA GLY A 124 -23.86 -1.89 18.80
C GLY A 124 -23.98 -0.39 18.58
N HIS A 125 -25.10 0.18 18.99
CA HIS A 125 -25.25 1.63 19.06
C HIS A 125 -24.28 2.22 20.08
N ALA A 126 -23.46 3.21 19.72
CA ALA A 126 -22.36 3.65 20.58
C ALA A 126 -22.79 4.11 21.97
N TYR A 127 -23.81 4.94 22.10
CA TYR A 127 -24.41 5.28 23.41
C TYR A 127 -25.25 4.12 24.01
N GLY A 128 -26.07 3.46 23.18
CA GLY A 128 -27.03 2.44 23.60
C GLY A 128 -26.42 1.14 24.14
N SER A 129 -25.21 0.77 23.71
CA SER A 129 -24.48 -0.41 24.16
C SER A 129 -24.22 -0.41 25.67
N TRP A 130 -24.13 0.78 26.26
CA TRP A 130 -23.85 0.99 27.68
C TRP A 130 -25.10 1.38 28.51
N LYS A 131 -26.25 1.57 27.84
CA LYS A 131 -27.51 2.01 28.45
C LYS A 131 -28.33 0.80 28.91
N ALA A 132 -28.83 0.84 30.14
CA ALA A 132 -29.67 -0.23 30.67
C ALA A 132 -30.97 -0.38 29.86
N SER A 133 -31.31 -1.63 29.50
CA SER A 133 -32.49 -1.92 28.69
C SER A 133 -33.77 -1.41 29.35
N GLY A 134 -34.61 -0.68 28.61
CA GLY A 134 -35.86 -0.11 29.10
C GLY A 134 -35.72 1.03 30.13
N LYS A 135 -34.50 1.49 30.43
CA LYS A 135 -34.22 2.60 31.37
C LYS A 135 -33.51 3.75 30.64
N THR A 136 -33.54 4.96 31.20
CA THR A 136 -32.76 6.11 30.68
C THR A 136 -31.31 6.10 31.14
N THR A 137 -31.00 5.27 32.14
CA THR A 137 -29.70 5.20 32.81
C THR A 137 -28.61 4.58 31.93
N MET A 138 -27.49 5.29 31.79
CA MET A 138 -26.28 4.86 31.10
C MET A 138 -25.10 5.02 32.08
N TRP A 139 -24.61 3.89 32.60
CA TRP A 139 -23.75 3.86 33.79
C TRP A 139 -22.41 4.61 33.64
N ILE A 140 -21.88 4.72 32.42
CA ILE A 140 -20.65 5.46 32.15
C ILE A 140 -20.85 6.96 32.39
N GLU A 141 -22.01 7.50 32.02
CA GLU A 141 -22.32 8.91 32.26
C GLU A 141 -22.95 9.12 33.65
N ASP A 142 -23.77 8.19 34.13
CA ASP A 142 -24.56 8.35 35.36
C ASP A 142 -23.81 7.96 36.65
N PHE A 143 -22.93 6.97 36.60
CA PHE A 143 -22.34 6.36 37.81
C PHE A 143 -20.82 6.51 37.92
N LEU A 144 -20.09 6.67 36.82
CA LEU A 144 -18.65 6.96 36.84
C LEU A 144 -18.41 8.46 37.05
N THR A 145 -18.49 8.90 38.31
CA THR A 145 -18.33 10.31 38.67
C THR A 145 -16.90 10.66 39.11
N GLY A 146 -16.53 11.93 38.98
CA GLY A 146 -15.18 12.43 39.31
C GLY A 146 -14.73 12.17 40.76
N GLU A 147 -15.68 12.20 41.71
CA GLU A 147 -15.44 11.97 43.14
C GLU A 147 -14.86 10.58 43.45
N ASP A 148 -15.16 9.58 42.63
CA ASP A 148 -14.76 8.20 42.86
C ASP A 148 -13.25 7.95 42.64
N PHE A 149 -12.59 8.81 41.87
CA PHE A 149 -11.25 8.57 41.31
C PHE A 149 -10.27 9.73 41.54
N ASN A 150 -10.50 10.56 42.56
CA ASN A 150 -9.75 11.80 42.81
C ASN A 150 -9.63 12.67 41.55
N ASP A 151 -10.64 12.58 40.67
CA ASP A 151 -10.80 13.60 39.66
C ASP A 151 -9.56 13.62 38.71
N LYS A 152 -8.96 12.45 38.37
CA LYS A 152 -7.74 12.34 37.53
C LYS A 152 -7.98 11.66 36.18
N PHE A 153 -9.20 11.64 35.67
CA PHE A 153 -9.53 10.94 34.43
C PHE A 153 -10.48 11.74 33.53
N ARG A 154 -10.46 11.41 32.23
CA ARG A 154 -11.38 11.89 31.19
C ARG A 154 -12.10 10.67 30.60
N VAL A 155 -13.39 10.80 30.31
CA VAL A 155 -14.18 9.71 29.71
C VAL A 155 -14.51 10.04 28.27
N LEU A 156 -14.13 9.14 27.38
CA LEU A 156 -14.33 9.22 25.95
C LEU A 156 -15.16 8.02 25.49
N LEU A 157 -16.23 8.30 24.75
CA LEU A 157 -17.04 7.30 24.07
C LEU A 157 -16.70 7.33 22.58
N TYR A 158 -16.41 6.18 21.98
CA TYR A 158 -16.16 6.03 20.55
C TYR A 158 -17.22 5.16 19.91
N GLY A 159 -17.83 5.68 18.85
CA GLY A 159 -18.74 4.95 17.97
C GLY A 159 -18.20 4.82 16.56
N TYR A 160 -18.51 3.71 15.89
CA TYR A 160 -18.19 3.48 14.49
C TYR A 160 -19.34 2.73 13.81
N ASP A 161 -19.35 2.76 12.48
CA ASP A 161 -20.40 2.10 11.73
C ASP A 161 -20.14 0.60 11.63
N SER A 162 -20.88 -0.20 12.39
CA SER A 162 -20.74 -1.67 12.42
C SER A 162 -22.06 -2.38 12.18
N GLN A 163 -22.95 -1.74 11.43
CA GLN A 163 -24.25 -2.30 11.06
C GLN A 163 -24.07 -3.65 10.35
N LEU A 164 -24.95 -4.60 10.67
CA LEU A 164 -24.91 -5.95 10.10
C LEU A 164 -25.69 -6.02 8.79
N ALA A 165 -27.01 -5.85 8.83
CA ALA A 165 -27.86 -5.90 7.65
C ALA A 165 -27.92 -4.54 6.94
N GLU A 166 -27.95 -4.57 5.60
CA GLU A 166 -28.00 -3.39 4.73
C GLU A 166 -26.79 -2.45 4.94
N SER A 167 -25.63 -3.02 5.31
CA SER A 167 -24.41 -2.23 5.48
C SER A 167 -23.88 -1.77 4.12
N THR A 168 -23.54 -0.49 4.01
CA THR A 168 -22.79 0.05 2.86
C THR A 168 -21.28 0.06 3.09
N SER A 169 -20.83 -0.30 4.31
CA SER A 169 -19.42 -0.22 4.71
C SER A 169 -18.64 -1.46 4.28
N VAL A 170 -17.55 -1.26 3.52
CA VAL A 170 -16.53 -2.27 3.19
C VAL A 170 -15.45 -2.40 4.26
N ALA A 171 -15.53 -1.63 5.35
CA ALA A 171 -14.47 -1.52 6.35
C ALA A 171 -14.32 -2.81 7.18
N GLY A 172 -13.09 -3.30 7.30
CA GLY A 172 -12.70 -4.41 8.16
C GLY A 172 -12.20 -3.95 9.53
N ILE A 173 -11.77 -4.91 10.36
CA ILE A 173 -11.17 -4.65 11.68
C ILE A 173 -9.98 -3.67 11.60
N PRO A 174 -9.05 -3.77 10.63
CA PRO A 174 -7.94 -2.82 10.49
C PRO A 174 -8.41 -1.38 10.23
N ASP A 175 -9.44 -1.19 9.40
CA ASP A 175 -9.93 0.12 9.00
C ASP A 175 -10.60 0.85 10.19
N PHE A 176 -11.43 0.11 10.94
CA PHE A 176 -12.02 0.64 12.18
C PHE A 176 -10.96 0.96 13.22
N ALA A 177 -9.92 0.13 13.32
CA ALA A 177 -8.81 0.35 14.25
C ALA A 177 -7.93 1.54 13.83
N GLY A 178 -7.62 1.70 12.55
CA GLY A 178 -6.86 2.82 12.01
C GLY A 178 -7.58 4.14 12.23
N THR A 179 -8.88 4.18 11.90
CA THR A 179 -9.75 5.34 12.16
C THR A 179 -9.79 5.66 13.66
N PHE A 180 -9.97 4.64 14.51
CA PHE A 180 -9.96 4.81 15.95
C PHE A 180 -8.64 5.42 16.46
N LEU A 181 -7.50 4.87 16.02
CA LEU A 181 -6.17 5.37 16.41
C LEU A 181 -5.91 6.79 15.92
N ALA A 182 -6.34 7.14 14.70
CA ALA A 182 -6.22 8.49 14.15
C ALA A 182 -7.05 9.52 14.95
N VAL A 183 -8.29 9.17 15.29
CA VAL A 183 -9.16 10.05 16.08
C VAL A 183 -8.64 10.19 17.52
N ILE A 184 -8.05 9.13 18.11
CA ILE A 184 -7.41 9.21 19.42
C ILE A 184 -6.11 10.04 19.37
N ALA A 185 -5.29 9.89 18.33
CA ALA A 185 -4.05 10.65 18.15
C ALA A 185 -4.33 12.16 18.05
N SER A 186 -5.39 12.55 17.34
CA SER A 186 -5.79 13.95 17.20
C SER A 186 -6.38 14.54 18.50
N ALA A 187 -7.05 13.73 19.32
CA ALA A 187 -7.70 14.17 20.55
C ALA A 187 -6.76 14.31 21.77
N ARG A 188 -5.53 13.79 21.68
CA ARG A 188 -4.60 13.67 22.82
C ARG A 188 -3.43 14.65 22.79
N LYS A 189 -2.95 15.00 23.98
CA LYS A 189 -1.65 15.70 24.17
C LYS A 189 -0.56 14.68 24.53
N ALA A 190 0.69 14.97 24.16
CA ALA A 190 1.83 14.05 24.28
C ALA A 190 2.11 13.46 25.69
N ASP A 191 1.52 14.01 26.77
CA ASP A 191 1.76 13.60 28.17
C ASP A 191 0.57 12.81 28.81
N GLU A 192 -0.50 12.51 28.06
CA GLU A 192 -1.70 11.81 28.57
C GLU A 192 -1.55 10.28 28.49
N ALA A 193 -2.14 9.50 29.41
CA ALA A 193 -2.12 8.01 29.40
C ALA A 193 -3.51 7.44 29.15
N ALA A 194 -3.65 6.26 28.52
CA ALA A 194 -4.95 5.72 28.09
C ALA A 194 -5.26 4.31 28.64
N ILE A 195 -6.53 4.04 28.89
CA ILE A 195 -7.13 2.73 29.20
C ILE A 195 -8.21 2.45 28.15
N TYR A 196 -8.15 1.27 27.53
CA TYR A 196 -8.99 0.89 26.39
C TYR A 196 -10.03 -0.17 26.78
N SER A 197 -11.11 -0.29 26.02
CA SER A 197 -12.14 -1.33 26.21
C SER A 197 -12.40 -2.20 24.97
N SER A 198 -11.38 -2.47 24.14
CA SER A 198 -11.52 -3.31 22.92
C SER A 198 -10.18 -3.85 22.38
N ASP A 199 -10.25 -4.91 21.56
CA ASP A 199 -9.14 -5.78 21.12
C ASP A 199 -8.36 -5.30 19.88
N TYR A 200 -7.75 -4.12 19.92
CA TYR A 200 -6.74 -3.81 18.90
C TYR A 200 -5.58 -2.95 19.41
N THR A 201 -4.38 -3.53 19.43
CA THR A 201 -3.10 -2.85 19.71
C THR A 201 -2.05 -3.08 18.61
N GLY A 202 -2.46 -3.56 17.43
CA GLY A 202 -1.55 -4.16 16.43
C GLY A 202 -0.97 -3.24 15.36
N SER A 203 -1.23 -1.92 15.37
CA SER A 203 -0.69 -1.05 14.32
C SER A 203 0.85 -0.96 14.38
N LYS A 204 1.52 -1.40 13.31
CA LYS A 204 2.97 -1.29 13.11
C LYS A 204 3.39 0.07 12.53
N ASP A 205 2.44 0.95 12.26
CA ASP A 205 2.68 2.32 11.82
C ASP A 205 3.42 3.11 12.92
N PRO A 206 4.65 3.63 12.66
CA PRO A 206 5.40 4.43 13.61
C PRO A 206 4.59 5.62 14.17
N TYR A 207 3.64 6.14 13.40
CA TYR A 207 2.81 7.29 13.77
C TYR A 207 1.88 7.00 14.96
N TYR A 208 1.34 5.78 15.08
CA TYR A 208 0.41 5.40 16.15
C TYR A 208 1.07 4.65 17.32
N GLN A 209 2.35 4.30 17.20
CA GLN A 209 3.09 3.57 18.22
C GLN A 209 3.07 4.29 19.58
N ASP A 210 3.09 5.61 19.62
CA ASP A 210 3.03 6.37 20.88
C ASP A 210 1.64 6.26 21.57
N VAL A 211 0.56 6.26 20.79
CA VAL A 211 -0.82 6.07 21.28
C VAL A 211 -0.98 4.66 21.85
N ILE A 212 -0.48 3.64 21.15
CA ILE A 212 -0.53 2.24 21.58
C ILE A 212 0.35 2.03 22.83
N ARG A 213 1.58 2.54 22.85
CA ARG A 213 2.52 2.46 24.00
C ARG A 213 2.04 3.23 25.23
N SER A 214 1.03 4.08 25.12
CA SER A 214 0.44 4.74 26.27
C SER A 214 -0.70 3.94 26.93
N ALA A 215 -1.16 2.86 26.28
CA ALA A 215 -2.19 1.97 26.80
C ALA A 215 -1.71 1.29 28.09
N SER A 216 -2.50 1.36 29.15
CA SER A 216 -2.11 0.84 30.47
C SER A 216 -3.03 -0.26 31.00
N ALA A 217 -4.26 -0.36 30.49
CA ALA A 217 -5.16 -1.47 30.77
C ALA A 217 -6.17 -1.67 29.63
N ALA A 218 -6.71 -2.88 29.54
CA ALA A 218 -7.79 -3.26 28.62
C ALA A 218 -8.94 -3.95 29.38
N PHE A 219 -10.18 -3.55 29.10
CA PHE A 219 -11.41 -4.16 29.64
C PHE A 219 -12.24 -4.79 28.52
N PHE A 220 -12.41 -6.11 28.54
CA PHE A 220 -13.10 -6.86 27.49
C PHE A 220 -14.48 -7.33 27.95
N PHE A 221 -15.53 -6.74 27.38
CA PHE A 221 -16.91 -7.14 27.62
C PHE A 221 -17.32 -8.21 26.61
N GLY A 222 -17.07 -9.48 26.93
CA GLY A 222 -17.44 -10.61 26.08
C GLY A 222 -16.83 -10.53 24.68
N VAL A 223 -15.61 -10.00 24.54
CA VAL A 223 -15.00 -9.76 23.22
C VAL A 223 -14.54 -11.09 22.60
N PRO A 224 -14.84 -11.37 21.32
CA PRO A 224 -14.58 -12.66 20.70
C PRO A 224 -13.12 -12.83 20.25
N ASN A 225 -12.19 -12.95 21.20
CA ASN A 225 -10.75 -13.16 20.90
C ASN A 225 -10.46 -14.41 20.06
N ASN A 226 -11.32 -15.43 20.10
CA ASN A 226 -11.24 -16.62 19.24
C ASN A 226 -12.49 -16.79 18.35
N GLY A 227 -13.19 -15.70 18.07
CA GLY A 227 -14.37 -15.65 17.22
C GLY A 227 -15.71 -15.72 17.96
N ILE A 228 -16.75 -15.26 17.28
CA ILE A 228 -18.14 -15.25 17.71
C ILE A 228 -18.94 -16.22 16.84
N ARG A 229 -20.05 -16.74 17.37
CA ARG A 229 -20.97 -17.57 16.59
C ARG A 229 -21.72 -16.70 15.58
N VAL A 230 -21.32 -16.77 14.32
CA VAL A 230 -21.84 -15.93 13.22
C VAL A 230 -22.72 -16.70 12.21
N ASP A 231 -23.10 -17.94 12.49
CA ASP A 231 -23.73 -18.80 11.47
C ASP A 231 -24.99 -18.19 10.84
N GLU A 232 -25.85 -17.57 11.66
CA GLU A 232 -27.04 -16.87 11.18
C GLU A 232 -26.74 -15.49 10.57
N TRP A 233 -25.60 -14.88 10.95
CA TRP A 233 -25.18 -13.58 10.42
C TRP A 233 -24.66 -13.69 9.00
N LYS A 234 -24.02 -14.81 8.66
CA LYS A 234 -23.54 -15.08 7.29
C LYS A 234 -24.65 -14.93 6.25
N TYR A 235 -25.84 -15.46 6.54
CA TYR A 235 -27.01 -15.33 5.67
C TYR A 235 -27.55 -13.90 5.63
N MET A 236 -27.53 -13.21 6.78
CA MET A 236 -27.95 -11.81 6.87
C MET A 236 -27.08 -10.86 6.04
N VAL A 237 -25.77 -11.13 5.96
CA VAL A 237 -24.79 -10.26 5.29
C VAL A 237 -24.30 -10.83 3.95
N GLU A 238 -24.91 -11.91 3.47
CA GLU A 238 -24.51 -12.53 2.20
C GLU A 238 -24.68 -11.55 1.04
N GLY A 239 -23.59 -11.31 0.31
CA GLY A 239 -23.57 -10.33 -0.78
C GLY A 239 -23.43 -8.87 -0.35
N GLN A 240 -23.36 -8.57 0.96
CA GLN A 240 -23.15 -7.21 1.46
C GLN A 240 -21.65 -6.85 1.57
N PRO A 241 -21.29 -5.56 1.44
CA PRO A 241 -19.92 -5.04 1.61
C PRO A 241 -19.17 -5.51 2.86
N ASN A 242 -19.86 -5.71 3.98
CA ASN A 242 -19.27 -6.10 5.27
C ASN A 242 -19.11 -7.63 5.43
N TRP A 243 -19.34 -8.44 4.37
CA TRP A 243 -19.27 -9.89 4.46
C TRP A 243 -17.91 -10.40 4.94
N ASP A 244 -16.82 -9.88 4.40
CA ASP A 244 -15.45 -10.28 4.79
C ASP A 244 -15.18 -9.96 6.27
N PHE A 245 -15.66 -8.82 6.76
CA PHE A 245 -15.56 -8.45 8.17
C PHE A 245 -16.29 -9.42 9.10
N ILE A 246 -17.50 -9.86 8.74
CA ILE A 246 -18.25 -10.87 9.52
C ILE A 246 -17.64 -12.26 9.38
N HIS A 247 -17.07 -12.57 8.21
CA HIS A 247 -16.34 -13.80 7.98
C HIS A 247 -15.12 -13.92 8.91
N ASP A 248 -14.36 -12.85 9.05
CA ASP A 248 -13.19 -12.77 9.92
C ASP A 248 -13.53 -12.86 11.41
N LEU A 249 -14.78 -12.61 11.80
CA LEU A 249 -15.24 -12.72 13.19
C LEU A 249 -15.64 -14.14 13.62
N ARG A 250 -15.68 -15.12 12.71
CA ARG A 250 -16.13 -16.48 13.04
C ARG A 250 -15.21 -17.20 14.04
N LEU A 251 -15.77 -18.18 14.76
CA LEU A 251 -14.98 -19.15 15.52
C LEU A 251 -13.90 -19.78 14.62
N ASP A 252 -12.68 -19.89 15.16
CA ASP A 252 -11.50 -20.43 14.47
C ASP A 252 -11.01 -19.57 13.28
N SER A 253 -11.36 -18.29 13.27
CA SER A 253 -10.77 -17.31 12.36
C SER A 253 -9.25 -17.26 12.51
N SER A 254 -8.54 -17.52 11.41
CA SER A 254 -7.09 -17.34 11.33
C SER A 254 -6.73 -15.87 11.57
N TYR A 255 -7.54 -14.93 11.09
CA TYR A 255 -7.35 -13.49 11.31
C TYR A 255 -7.36 -13.10 12.80
N LEU A 256 -8.36 -13.55 13.58
CA LEU A 256 -8.42 -13.27 15.02
C LEU A 256 -7.27 -13.92 15.80
N SER A 257 -6.78 -15.06 15.34
CA SER A 257 -5.60 -15.70 15.92
C SER A 257 -4.33 -14.84 15.79
N HIS A 258 -4.20 -14.07 14.70
CA HIS A 258 -3.11 -13.11 14.52
C HIS A 258 -3.25 -11.92 15.47
N ILE A 259 -4.43 -11.30 15.54
CA ILE A 259 -4.70 -10.19 16.48
C ILE A 259 -4.40 -10.60 17.92
N ARG A 260 -4.79 -11.81 18.32
CA ARG A 260 -4.51 -12.33 19.67
C ARG A 260 -3.00 -12.47 19.92
N ARG A 261 -2.22 -12.89 18.93
CA ARG A 261 -0.75 -13.02 19.04
C ARG A 261 -0.10 -11.65 19.18
N ASP A 262 -0.53 -10.67 18.40
CA ASP A 262 -0.06 -9.28 18.49
C ASP A 262 -0.39 -8.65 19.85
N PHE A 263 -1.60 -8.86 20.34
CA PHE A 263 -2.01 -8.42 21.67
C PHE A 263 -1.17 -9.09 22.77
N ALA A 264 -0.93 -10.40 22.68
CA ALA A 264 -0.07 -11.11 23.62
C ALA A 264 1.38 -10.57 23.61
N ALA A 265 1.95 -10.34 22.44
CA ALA A 265 3.29 -9.75 22.29
C ALA A 265 3.37 -8.34 22.87
N PHE A 266 2.34 -7.52 22.62
CA PHE A 266 2.21 -6.18 23.21
C PHE A 266 2.17 -6.25 24.75
N VAL A 267 1.33 -7.11 25.31
CA VAL A 267 1.22 -7.31 26.76
C VAL A 267 2.54 -7.79 27.35
N ARG A 268 3.22 -8.74 26.68
CA ARG A 268 4.54 -9.25 27.08
C ARG A 268 5.61 -8.15 27.14
N GLN A 269 5.63 -7.25 26.15
CA GLN A 269 6.57 -6.12 26.14
C GLN A 269 6.32 -5.14 27.31
N ARG A 270 5.07 -4.98 27.73
CA ARG A 270 4.69 -4.10 28.86
C ARG A 270 4.93 -4.77 30.21
N GLY A 271 4.94 -6.09 30.25
CA GLY A 271 5.08 -6.88 31.47
C GLY A 271 3.91 -6.64 32.45
N PRO A 272 4.11 -6.87 33.76
CA PRO A 272 3.03 -6.82 34.76
C PRO A 272 2.42 -5.42 34.99
N ALA A 273 2.92 -4.38 34.30
CA ALA A 273 2.38 -3.03 34.35
C ALA A 273 1.09 -2.85 33.53
N PHE A 274 0.84 -3.71 32.53
CA PHE A 274 -0.39 -3.70 31.75
C PHE A 274 -1.41 -4.68 32.34
N ARG A 275 -2.66 -4.23 32.54
CA ARG A 275 -3.72 -5.06 33.13
C ARG A 275 -4.78 -5.43 32.10
N VAL A 276 -5.20 -6.69 32.09
CA VAL A 276 -6.32 -7.19 31.27
C VAL A 276 -7.45 -7.59 32.21
N VAL A 277 -8.66 -7.10 31.96
CA VAL A 277 -9.86 -7.45 32.71
C VAL A 277 -10.90 -7.99 31.73
N THR A 278 -11.28 -9.25 31.87
CA THR A 278 -12.21 -9.93 30.96
C THR A 278 -13.53 -10.19 31.69
N ILE A 279 -14.64 -9.73 31.10
CA ILE A 279 -16.00 -9.93 31.60
C ILE A 279 -16.68 -10.98 30.74
N LEU A 280 -17.08 -12.09 31.35
CA LEU A 280 -17.74 -13.23 30.70
C LEU A 280 -19.27 -13.11 30.75
N GLU A 281 -19.95 -13.48 29.67
CA GLU A 281 -21.39 -13.72 29.66
C GLU A 281 -21.72 -15.08 30.31
N LEU A 282 -22.86 -15.15 31.01
CA LEU A 282 -23.35 -16.39 31.64
C LEU A 282 -24.70 -16.86 31.10
N ARG A 283 -25.39 -16.04 30.30
CA ARG A 283 -26.68 -16.40 29.69
C ARG A 283 -26.57 -16.45 28.18
N GLU A 284 -27.33 -17.35 27.58
CA GLU A 284 -27.42 -17.46 26.12
C GLU A 284 -28.24 -16.30 25.53
N THR A 285 -27.81 -15.82 24.37
CA THR A 285 -28.51 -14.79 23.58
C THR A 285 -29.36 -15.47 22.50
N GLU A 286 -30.58 -14.98 22.26
CA GLU A 286 -31.37 -15.40 21.10
C GLU A 286 -30.67 -14.97 19.80
N THR A 287 -30.35 -15.94 18.93
CA THR A 287 -29.75 -15.65 17.63
C THR A 287 -30.74 -14.93 16.72
N VAL A 288 -30.22 -14.33 15.66
CA VAL A 288 -31.05 -13.66 14.66
C VAL A 288 -31.68 -14.68 13.72
N LYS A 289 -32.90 -14.38 13.29
CA LYS A 289 -33.66 -15.15 12.30
C LYS A 289 -34.55 -14.19 11.52
N GLU A 290 -34.69 -14.43 10.23
CA GLU A 290 -35.61 -13.66 9.40
C GLU A 290 -37.08 -14.07 9.69
N VAL A 291 -37.91 -13.08 10.01
CA VAL A 291 -39.35 -13.26 10.28
C VAL A 291 -40.11 -12.16 9.55
N ASP A 292 -40.91 -12.56 8.55
CA ASP A 292 -41.69 -11.66 7.68
C ASP A 292 -40.84 -10.63 6.92
N GLY A 293 -39.68 -11.04 6.39
CA GLY A 293 -38.75 -10.15 5.66
C GLY A 293 -37.94 -9.21 6.55
N VAL A 294 -38.02 -9.37 7.89
CA VAL A 294 -37.30 -8.54 8.85
C VAL A 294 -36.48 -9.42 9.79
N TRP A 295 -35.20 -9.12 9.91
CA TRP A 295 -34.31 -9.80 10.85
C TRP A 295 -34.66 -9.48 12.30
N LYS A 296 -35.00 -10.51 13.09
CA LYS A 296 -35.34 -10.38 14.52
C LYS A 296 -34.51 -11.35 15.34
N ARG A 297 -34.24 -11.03 16.60
CA ARG A 297 -33.67 -11.97 17.58
C ARG A 297 -34.77 -12.94 18.03
N ALA A 298 -34.97 -13.98 17.24
CA ALA A 298 -36.03 -14.98 17.43
C ALA A 298 -35.54 -16.40 17.09
N GLY A 299 -34.23 -16.57 16.94
CA GLY A 299 -33.57 -17.83 16.68
C GLY A 299 -33.29 -18.62 17.97
N GLU A 300 -32.50 -19.67 17.82
CA GLU A 300 -32.07 -20.52 18.93
C GLU A 300 -31.23 -19.72 19.95
N ARG A 301 -31.36 -20.05 21.24
CA ARG A 301 -30.50 -19.43 22.26
C ARG A 301 -29.12 -20.07 22.24
N LYS A 302 -28.08 -19.25 22.08
CA LYS A 302 -26.68 -19.68 22.09
C LYS A 302 -25.83 -18.72 22.90
N LEU A 303 -24.79 -19.24 23.55
CA LEU A 303 -23.70 -18.42 24.08
C LEU A 303 -22.89 -17.88 22.89
N MET A 304 -22.96 -16.57 22.64
CA MET A 304 -22.44 -15.96 21.41
C MET A 304 -20.92 -16.05 21.37
N VAL A 305 -20.28 -15.77 22.52
CA VAL A 305 -18.85 -15.81 22.72
C VAL A 305 -18.54 -16.84 23.81
N PRO A 306 -18.19 -18.08 23.41
CA PRO A 306 -17.80 -19.11 24.36
C PRO A 306 -16.64 -18.67 25.25
N ARG A 307 -16.53 -19.25 26.45
CA ARG A 307 -15.44 -18.92 27.40
C ARG A 307 -14.05 -19.05 26.77
N SER A 308 -13.81 -20.05 25.93
CA SER A 308 -12.54 -20.24 25.21
C SER A 308 -12.24 -19.12 24.20
N SER A 309 -13.27 -18.40 23.74
CA SER A 309 -13.14 -17.24 22.86
C SER A 309 -13.09 -15.92 23.62
N ALA A 310 -13.76 -15.80 24.76
CA ALA A 310 -13.74 -14.56 25.53
C ALA A 310 -12.39 -14.30 26.22
N LEU A 311 -11.70 -15.36 26.66
CA LEU A 311 -10.43 -15.25 27.39
C LEU A 311 -9.28 -14.88 26.45
N SER A 312 -8.42 -13.96 26.88
CA SER A 312 -7.26 -13.54 26.11
C SER A 312 -6.16 -14.62 26.08
N ASN A 313 -6.11 -15.48 27.11
CA ASN A 313 -5.12 -16.55 27.31
C ASN A 313 -3.66 -16.06 27.27
N VAL A 314 -3.41 -14.80 27.61
CA VAL A 314 -2.07 -14.24 27.71
C VAL A 314 -1.45 -14.67 29.05
N ASN A 315 -0.68 -15.76 29.05
CA ASN A 315 -0.06 -16.34 30.26
C ASN A 315 0.87 -15.39 31.05
N GLU A 316 1.25 -14.25 30.46
CA GLU A 316 2.31 -13.37 30.94
C GLU A 316 1.81 -12.09 31.66
N ALA A 317 0.49 -11.85 31.70
CA ALA A 317 -0.12 -10.78 32.50
C ALA A 317 -1.26 -11.31 33.38
N PRO A 318 -1.51 -10.72 34.56
CA PRO A 318 -2.66 -11.07 35.37
C PRO A 318 -3.95 -10.65 34.65
N GLU A 319 -4.66 -11.63 34.07
CA GLU A 319 -6.01 -11.48 33.52
C GLU A 319 -7.03 -11.62 34.67
N ASP A 320 -7.66 -10.50 35.05
CA ASP A 320 -8.76 -10.50 36.01
C ASP A 320 -10.04 -10.96 35.31
N ILE A 321 -10.55 -12.13 35.65
CA ILE A 321 -11.78 -12.68 35.07
C ILE A 321 -12.98 -12.32 35.96
N LEU A 322 -13.88 -11.52 35.44
CA LEU A 322 -15.18 -11.21 36.02
C LEU A 322 -16.27 -11.97 35.26
N SER A 323 -17.35 -12.34 35.94
CA SER A 323 -18.53 -12.93 35.31
C SER A 323 -19.71 -11.99 35.49
N ARG A 324 -20.57 -11.94 34.47
CA ARG A 324 -21.80 -11.13 34.48
C ARG A 324 -22.98 -12.06 34.21
N ASP A 325 -23.96 -12.05 35.12
CA ASP A 325 -25.24 -12.76 34.92
C ASP A 325 -26.14 -12.01 33.90
N ALA A 326 -25.70 -12.00 32.65
CA ALA A 326 -26.37 -11.42 31.49
C ALA A 326 -26.04 -12.19 30.21
N ASP A 327 -26.85 -11.95 29.17
CA ASP A 327 -26.55 -12.37 27.80
C ASP A 327 -25.56 -11.40 27.12
N HIS A 328 -25.02 -11.77 25.97
CA HIS A 328 -24.06 -10.98 25.20
C HIS A 328 -24.51 -9.53 24.98
N SER A 329 -25.82 -9.30 24.81
CA SER A 329 -26.36 -7.97 24.55
C SER A 329 -26.61 -7.13 25.79
N GLY A 330 -26.64 -7.77 26.95
CA GLY A 330 -26.79 -7.18 28.28
C GLY A 330 -25.46 -7.04 29.05
N ILE A 331 -24.38 -7.66 28.59
CA ILE A 331 -23.13 -7.78 29.34
C ILE A 331 -22.51 -6.43 29.75
N ALA A 332 -22.66 -5.40 28.90
CA ALA A 332 -22.13 -4.06 29.12
C ALA A 332 -23.15 -3.08 29.77
N LYS A 333 -24.32 -3.57 30.18
CA LYS A 333 -25.45 -2.74 30.62
C LYS A 333 -25.73 -2.89 32.12
N PHE A 334 -25.44 -1.83 32.88
CA PHE A 334 -25.71 -1.74 34.32
C PHE A 334 -26.82 -0.73 34.61
N GLY A 335 -27.83 -1.15 35.38
CA GLY A 335 -29.03 -0.35 35.65
C GLY A 335 -29.10 0.26 37.06
N SER A 336 -28.09 0.03 37.90
CA SER A 336 -28.02 0.51 39.28
C SER A 336 -26.57 0.67 39.72
N SER A 337 -26.25 1.75 40.44
CA SER A 337 -24.93 1.95 41.06
C SER A 337 -24.66 0.99 42.22
N ASN A 338 -25.72 0.35 42.74
CA ASN A 338 -25.66 -0.64 43.82
C ASN A 338 -25.62 -2.08 43.31
N ASP A 339 -25.54 -2.29 41.99
CA ASP A 339 -25.38 -3.61 41.41
C ASP A 339 -24.02 -4.20 41.86
N PRO A 340 -24.00 -5.37 42.54
CA PRO A 340 -22.76 -5.96 43.03
C PRO A 340 -21.71 -6.17 41.93
N GLU A 341 -22.12 -6.56 40.72
CA GLU A 341 -21.21 -6.80 39.60
C GLU A 341 -20.64 -5.48 39.06
N TYR A 342 -21.45 -4.40 39.06
CA TYR A 342 -20.96 -3.04 38.75
C TYR A 342 -19.97 -2.54 39.79
N ILE A 343 -20.22 -2.76 41.09
CA ILE A 343 -19.31 -2.34 42.18
C ILE A 343 -17.94 -3.00 42.01
N ILE A 344 -17.91 -4.28 41.64
CA ILE A 344 -16.67 -5.01 41.36
C ILE A 344 -15.95 -4.40 40.14
N LEU A 345 -16.66 -4.19 39.03
CA LEU A 345 -16.10 -3.55 37.84
C LEU A 345 -15.54 -2.16 38.14
N LYS A 346 -16.29 -1.32 38.85
CA LYS A 346 -15.88 0.03 39.28
C LYS A 346 -14.61 -0.02 40.14
N THR A 347 -14.52 -1.00 41.04
CA THR A 347 -13.33 -1.22 41.86
C THR A 347 -12.10 -1.56 41.00
N LYS A 348 -12.24 -2.43 40.00
CA LYS A 348 -11.16 -2.76 39.07
C LYS A 348 -10.71 -1.56 38.22
N ILE A 349 -11.66 -0.77 37.69
CA ILE A 349 -11.36 0.49 37.00
C ILE A 349 -10.55 1.44 37.91
N LYS A 350 -10.93 1.54 39.19
CA LYS A 350 -10.26 2.39 40.18
C LYS A 350 -8.83 1.97 40.43
N GLU A 351 -8.59 0.68 40.60
CA GLU A 351 -7.24 0.14 40.78
C GLU A 351 -6.33 0.44 39.59
N CYS A 352 -6.84 0.27 38.36
CA CYS A 352 -6.09 0.57 37.13
C CYS A 352 -5.69 2.05 37.06
N ILE A 353 -6.63 2.97 37.26
CA ILE A 353 -6.36 4.42 37.24
C ILE A 353 -5.31 4.81 38.29
N GLN A 354 -5.43 4.26 39.51
CA GLN A 354 -4.46 4.52 40.58
C GLN A 354 -3.06 3.99 40.26
N GLY A 355 -2.96 2.82 39.62
CA GLY A 355 -1.69 2.25 39.15
C GLY A 355 -1.01 3.13 38.09
N VAL A 356 -1.78 3.64 37.14
CA VAL A 356 -1.28 4.55 36.09
C VAL A 356 -0.80 5.86 36.71
N CYS A 357 -1.59 6.48 37.59
CA CYS A 357 -1.22 7.72 38.26
C CYS A 357 0.11 7.59 39.03
N LYS A 358 0.30 6.49 39.78
CA LYS A 358 1.56 6.21 40.50
C LYS A 358 2.76 6.08 39.55
N THR A 359 2.55 5.54 38.35
CA THR A 359 3.60 5.35 37.34
C THR A 359 3.98 6.67 36.68
N ILE A 360 3.00 7.53 36.40
CA ILE A 360 3.21 8.89 35.89
C ILE A 360 4.00 9.73 36.92
N GLU A 361 3.65 9.64 38.21
CA GLU A 361 4.31 10.38 39.29
C GLU A 361 5.77 9.94 39.55
N LYS A 362 6.14 8.68 39.22
CA LYS A 362 7.49 8.13 39.40
C LYS A 362 8.47 8.41 38.26
N LYS A 363 8.01 8.87 37.08
CA LYS A 363 8.91 9.22 35.97
C LYS A 363 9.63 10.55 36.27
N PRO A 364 10.98 10.62 36.20
CA PRO A 364 11.68 11.90 36.39
C PRO A 364 11.26 12.88 35.30
N LYS A 365 10.86 14.10 35.70
CA LYS A 365 10.56 15.21 34.77
C LYS A 365 11.79 15.45 33.88
N LYS A 366 11.71 15.07 32.60
CA LYS A 366 12.71 15.51 31.60
C LYS A 366 12.70 17.05 31.58
N PRO A 367 13.86 17.73 31.58
CA PRO A 367 13.88 19.18 31.49
C PRO A 367 13.35 19.61 30.11
N PRO A 368 12.70 20.78 30.01
CA PRO A 368 12.17 21.27 28.74
C PRO A 368 13.33 21.47 27.76
N ARG A 369 13.20 20.96 26.54
CA ARG A 369 14.11 21.24 25.41
C ARG A 369 14.15 22.75 25.18
N LYS A 370 15.15 23.43 25.74
CA LYS A 370 15.46 24.82 25.44
C LYS A 370 15.92 24.89 23.98
N ARG A 371 15.20 25.67 23.16
CA ARG A 371 15.73 26.23 21.92
C ARG A 371 17.02 26.99 22.27
N ALA A 372 18.18 26.41 21.98
CA ALA A 372 19.45 27.09 22.14
C ALA A 372 19.63 28.07 20.99
N ALA A 373 19.53 29.36 21.30
CA ALA A 373 19.91 30.45 20.42
C ALA A 373 21.41 30.31 20.06
N LYS A 374 21.71 30.24 18.76
CA LYS A 374 23.09 30.31 18.24
C LYS A 374 23.69 31.68 18.59
N LYS A 375 24.68 31.70 19.49
CA LYS A 375 25.59 32.83 19.65
C LYS A 375 26.65 32.78 18.55
N LYS A 376 26.79 33.89 17.82
CA LYS A 376 27.91 34.18 16.92
C LYS A 376 29.24 34.01 17.66
N LYS A 377 30.16 33.25 17.06
CA LYS A 377 31.60 33.51 17.16
C LYS A 377 32.20 33.32 15.79
N ALA A 378 32.70 34.42 15.24
CA ALA A 378 33.57 34.45 14.07
C ALA A 378 35.02 34.30 14.55
N SER A 379 35.76 33.40 13.93
CA SER A 379 37.17 33.55 13.55
C SER A 379 37.54 32.31 12.71
N ALA A 380 38.10 32.58 11.53
CA ALA A 380 38.27 31.68 10.42
C ALA A 380 39.42 30.67 10.58
N GLU A 381 39.19 29.45 10.07
CA GLU A 381 40.16 28.60 9.36
C GLU A 381 39.37 27.67 8.40
N PRO A 382 39.88 27.32 7.21
CA PRO A 382 39.08 26.75 6.12
C PRO A 382 38.74 25.28 6.37
N SER A 383 37.45 24.94 6.29
CA SER A 383 36.92 23.60 6.54
C SER A 383 37.25 22.60 5.42
N ALA A 384 37.79 21.45 5.80
CA ALA A 384 37.78 20.23 4.97
C ALA A 384 36.33 19.82 4.63
N GLY A 385 36.07 19.48 3.37
CA GLY A 385 34.74 19.08 2.89
C GLY A 385 34.22 17.77 3.50
N LYS A 386 32.89 17.61 3.51
CA LYS A 386 32.18 16.40 3.94
C LYS A 386 32.54 15.23 2.99
N ARG A 387 32.92 14.06 3.53
CA ARG A 387 33.23 12.84 2.76
C ARG A 387 31.98 11.95 2.63
N TYR A 388 31.80 11.30 1.48
CA TYR A 388 30.65 10.46 1.15
C TYR A 388 31.08 9.02 0.85
N PHE A 389 30.43 8.05 1.50
CA PHE A 389 30.69 6.62 1.31
C PHE A 389 29.35 5.88 1.25
N ASP A 390 28.88 5.64 0.04
CA ASP A 390 27.58 5.06 -0.29
C ASP A 390 27.79 3.71 -0.99
N VAL A 391 28.05 2.69 -0.17
CA VAL A 391 28.31 1.32 -0.61
C VAL A 391 27.31 0.40 0.10
N PRO A 392 26.42 -0.30 -0.63
CA PRO A 392 25.31 -1.06 -0.04
C PRO A 392 25.76 -2.40 0.56
N TYR A 393 27.05 -2.70 0.51
CA TYR A 393 27.63 -3.93 1.03
C TYR A 393 28.50 -3.63 2.27
N PRO A 394 28.34 -4.38 3.36
CA PRO A 394 29.29 -4.33 4.46
C PRO A 394 30.66 -4.81 4.00
N ARG A 395 31.73 -4.37 4.66
CA ARG A 395 33.08 -4.82 4.34
C ARG A 395 33.15 -6.34 4.49
N ASN A 396 33.61 -7.03 3.46
CA ASN A 396 33.95 -8.44 3.59
C ASN A 396 35.25 -8.56 4.41
N HIS A 397 35.10 -8.91 5.69
CA HIS A 397 36.23 -9.10 6.62
C HIS A 397 37.04 -10.38 6.34
N VAL A 398 36.50 -11.26 5.51
CA VAL A 398 37.04 -12.58 5.16
C VAL A 398 37.44 -12.57 3.67
N TYR A 399 37.88 -11.41 3.18
CA TYR A 399 38.34 -11.24 1.80
C TYR A 399 39.84 -11.56 1.70
N VAL A 400 40.22 -12.42 0.75
CA VAL A 400 41.62 -12.62 0.38
C VAL A 400 42.03 -11.55 -0.62
N GLU A 401 43.04 -10.78 -0.26
CA GLU A 401 43.53 -9.69 -1.11
C GLU A 401 44.19 -10.22 -2.38
N ARG A 402 43.63 -9.82 -3.54
CA ARG A 402 44.22 -10.06 -4.86
C ARG A 402 45.15 -8.90 -5.21
N LEU A 403 46.37 -8.94 -4.68
CA LEU A 403 47.33 -7.82 -4.71
C LEU A 403 47.64 -7.34 -6.14
N GLU A 404 47.91 -8.24 -7.08
CA GLU A 404 48.26 -7.86 -8.46
C GLU A 404 47.10 -7.21 -9.21
N ILE A 405 45.89 -7.64 -8.93
CA ILE A 405 44.66 -7.05 -9.48
C ILE A 405 44.40 -5.68 -8.87
N SER A 406 44.58 -5.54 -7.56
CA SER A 406 44.40 -4.27 -6.84
C SER A 406 45.41 -3.23 -7.33
N LYS A 407 46.70 -3.61 -7.44
CA LYS A 407 47.74 -2.76 -8.03
C LYS A 407 47.44 -2.40 -9.48
N SER A 408 46.91 -3.33 -10.27
CA SER A 408 46.55 -3.07 -11.67
C SER A 408 45.39 -2.09 -11.78
N LEU A 409 44.38 -2.21 -10.92
CA LEU A 409 43.27 -1.25 -10.84
C LEU A 409 43.77 0.14 -10.41
N GLU A 410 44.62 0.22 -9.39
CA GLU A 410 45.26 1.47 -8.96
C GLU A 410 46.11 2.08 -10.06
N SER A 411 46.89 1.27 -10.78
CA SER A 411 47.71 1.69 -11.91
C SER A 411 46.84 2.25 -13.04
N LEU A 412 45.71 1.61 -13.36
CA LEU A 412 44.76 2.13 -14.36
C LEU A 412 44.15 3.46 -13.91
N ILE A 413 43.72 3.58 -12.65
CA ILE A 413 43.18 4.82 -12.10
C ILE A 413 44.24 5.93 -12.08
N SER A 414 45.51 5.60 -11.82
CA SER A 414 46.62 6.56 -11.78
C SER A 414 46.95 7.19 -13.14
N LYS A 415 46.50 6.57 -14.26
CA LYS A 415 46.65 7.13 -15.61
C LYS A 415 45.69 8.30 -15.87
N LYS A 416 44.72 8.53 -14.99
CA LYS A 416 43.72 9.60 -15.08
C LYS A 416 44.37 10.98 -14.95
N LYS A 417 44.01 11.89 -15.86
CA LYS A 417 44.35 13.32 -15.76
C LYS A 417 43.36 14.08 -14.86
N PRO A 418 43.74 15.22 -14.27
CA PRO A 418 42.91 15.94 -13.29
C PRO A 418 41.49 16.31 -13.77
N ASP A 419 41.31 16.56 -15.06
CA ASP A 419 40.05 17.01 -15.68
C ASP A 419 39.45 15.99 -16.67
N GLU A 420 39.78 14.71 -16.50
CA GLU A 420 39.30 13.63 -17.38
C GLU A 420 38.60 12.54 -16.58
N GLN A 421 37.52 12.00 -17.14
CA GLN A 421 36.86 10.82 -16.61
C GLN A 421 37.54 9.59 -17.18
N ILE A 422 37.88 8.66 -16.28
CA ILE A 422 38.31 7.33 -16.67
C ILE A 422 37.21 6.32 -16.40
N ARG A 423 36.92 5.48 -17.40
CA ARG A 423 36.02 4.34 -17.30
C ARG A 423 36.83 3.06 -17.37
N ILE A 424 36.67 2.19 -16.39
CA ILE A 424 37.40 0.93 -16.26
C ILE A 424 36.39 -0.22 -16.26
N ALA A 425 36.67 -1.28 -17.01
CA ALA A 425 35.85 -2.50 -17.00
C ALA A 425 36.61 -3.61 -16.29
N ILE A 426 35.99 -4.21 -15.27
CA ILE A 426 36.44 -5.44 -14.64
C ILE A 426 35.65 -6.60 -15.26
N CYS A 427 36.30 -7.32 -16.17
CA CYS A 427 35.71 -8.44 -16.90
C CYS A 427 36.10 -9.77 -16.28
N ALA A 428 35.13 -10.66 -16.07
CA ALA A 428 35.38 -12.05 -15.62
C ALA A 428 34.11 -12.90 -15.72
N LEU A 429 34.23 -14.23 -15.69
CA LEU A 429 33.09 -15.15 -15.61
C LEU A 429 32.27 -14.98 -14.30
N GLY A 430 31.09 -15.60 -14.24
CA GLY A 430 30.25 -15.60 -13.03
C GLY A 430 30.94 -16.33 -11.87
N GLY A 431 30.88 -15.77 -10.66
CA GLY A 431 31.54 -16.38 -9.49
C GLY A 431 33.05 -16.11 -9.33
N ALA A 432 33.67 -15.35 -10.25
CA ALA A 432 35.10 -14.97 -10.19
C ALA A 432 35.44 -13.84 -9.19
N GLY A 433 34.45 -13.34 -8.43
CA GLY A 433 34.68 -12.37 -7.35
C GLY A 433 34.79 -10.90 -7.79
N LYS A 434 34.27 -10.51 -8.96
CA LYS A 434 34.31 -9.12 -9.48
C LYS A 434 33.79 -8.09 -8.47
N THR A 435 32.58 -8.32 -7.96
CA THR A 435 31.94 -7.49 -6.93
C THR A 435 32.79 -7.39 -5.66
N GLN A 436 33.45 -8.48 -5.25
CA GLN A 436 34.25 -8.52 -4.03
C GLN A 436 35.57 -7.73 -4.18
N VAL A 437 36.21 -7.78 -5.34
CA VAL A 437 37.40 -6.94 -5.65
C VAL A 437 37.04 -5.46 -5.54
N LEU A 438 35.93 -5.06 -6.16
CA LEU A 438 35.45 -3.67 -6.11
C LEU A 438 35.04 -3.22 -4.72
N LEU A 439 34.38 -4.10 -3.97
CA LEU A 439 34.00 -3.84 -2.61
C LEU A 439 35.21 -3.62 -1.70
N ASN A 440 36.22 -4.48 -1.80
CA ASN A 440 37.45 -4.30 -1.02
C ASN A 440 38.16 -2.99 -1.42
N PHE A 441 38.26 -2.72 -2.72
CA PHE A 441 38.84 -1.48 -3.23
C PHE A 441 38.13 -0.24 -2.69
N ALA A 442 36.79 -0.27 -2.63
CA ALA A 442 35.99 0.81 -2.06
C ALA A 442 36.35 1.07 -0.60
N TYR A 443 36.36 0.04 0.24
CA TYR A 443 36.66 0.19 1.68
C TYR A 443 38.10 0.63 1.96
N GLN A 444 39.07 0.17 1.16
CA GLN A 444 40.48 0.60 1.26
C GLN A 444 40.65 2.08 0.91
N ASN A 445 39.81 2.60 0.02
CA ASN A 445 39.95 3.95 -0.54
C ASN A 445 38.90 4.96 -0.03
N ARG A 446 38.14 4.60 1.02
CA ARG A 446 37.05 5.43 1.59
C ARG A 446 37.50 6.81 2.07
N ASP A 447 38.76 6.95 2.47
CA ASP A 447 39.33 8.20 2.98
C ASP A 447 39.91 9.06 1.84
N THR A 448 40.09 8.46 0.66
CA THR A 448 40.68 9.08 -0.53
C THR A 448 39.60 9.65 -1.46
N TYR A 449 38.55 8.89 -1.74
CA TYR A 449 37.47 9.24 -2.68
C TYR A 449 36.12 9.39 -1.98
N ASN A 450 35.22 10.15 -2.60
CA ASN A 450 33.79 10.00 -2.37
C ASN A 450 33.30 8.80 -3.20
N ILE A 451 32.78 7.76 -2.54
CA ILE A 451 32.52 6.48 -3.20
C ILE A 451 31.02 6.22 -3.26
N PHE A 452 30.56 5.83 -4.45
CA PHE A 452 29.16 5.56 -4.74
C PHE A 452 29.02 4.23 -5.47
N TRP A 453 27.91 3.54 -5.26
CA TRP A 453 27.65 2.21 -5.84
C TRP A 453 26.31 2.16 -6.58
N LEU A 454 26.30 1.56 -7.75
CA LEU A 454 25.13 1.33 -8.60
C LEU A 454 25.04 -0.13 -9.03
N TYR A 455 23.83 -0.59 -9.31
CA TYR A 455 23.57 -1.90 -9.88
C TYR A 455 23.11 -1.76 -11.33
N GLY A 456 23.81 -2.43 -12.25
CA GLY A 456 23.75 -2.21 -13.69
C GLY A 456 23.04 -3.29 -14.49
N SER A 457 22.27 -4.18 -13.84
CA SER A 457 21.58 -5.28 -14.52
C SER A 457 20.30 -4.87 -15.24
N SER A 458 19.73 -3.70 -14.93
CA SER A 458 18.58 -3.11 -15.61
C SER A 458 18.60 -1.58 -15.50
N LEU A 459 17.82 -0.90 -16.34
CA LEU A 459 17.71 0.56 -16.33
C LEU A 459 17.11 1.09 -15.01
N ASP A 460 16.09 0.41 -14.48
CA ASP A 460 15.38 0.83 -13.27
C ASP A 460 16.30 0.84 -12.05
N LEU A 461 17.19 -0.17 -11.94
CA LEU A 461 18.15 -0.27 -10.85
C LEU A 461 19.24 0.81 -10.92
N ILE A 462 19.68 1.18 -12.13
CA ILE A 462 20.63 2.28 -12.33
C ILE A 462 19.98 3.60 -11.94
N THR A 463 18.75 3.82 -12.38
CA THR A 463 18.00 5.05 -12.13
C THR A 463 17.72 5.22 -10.63
N SER A 464 17.15 4.20 -9.98
CA SER A 464 16.91 4.19 -8.54
C SER A 464 18.20 4.37 -7.72
N GLY A 465 19.29 3.71 -8.13
CA GLY A 465 20.59 3.87 -7.47
C GLY A 465 21.14 5.31 -7.57
N CYS A 466 20.99 5.97 -8.71
CA CYS A 466 21.39 7.37 -8.86
C CYS A 466 20.54 8.29 -7.97
N GLU A 467 19.24 8.05 -7.86
CA GLU A 467 18.39 8.83 -6.94
C GLU A 467 18.84 8.67 -5.48
N SER A 468 19.20 7.45 -5.07
CA SER A 468 19.75 7.17 -3.74
C SER A 468 21.05 7.95 -3.48
N ILE A 469 21.98 7.96 -4.44
CA ILE A 469 23.22 8.72 -4.33
C ILE A 469 22.93 10.21 -4.14
N ALA A 470 21.99 10.75 -4.92
CA ALA A 470 21.66 12.17 -4.86
C ALA A 470 21.07 12.56 -3.50
N LEU A 471 20.21 11.72 -2.92
CA LEU A 471 19.73 11.89 -1.55
C LEU A 471 20.86 11.78 -0.52
N SER A 472 21.78 10.81 -0.68
CA SER A 472 22.87 10.57 0.28
C SER A 472 23.87 11.73 0.34
N VAL A 473 24.09 12.42 -0.80
CA VAL A 473 24.92 13.63 -0.83
C VAL A 473 24.23 14.89 -0.30
N GLY A 474 22.92 14.80 -0.04
CA GLY A 474 22.09 15.89 0.47
C GLY A 474 21.60 16.85 -0.62
N LEU A 475 21.54 16.39 -1.88
CA LEU A 475 20.85 17.13 -2.92
C LEU A 475 19.35 17.11 -2.62
N LYS A 476 18.71 18.25 -2.80
CA LYS A 476 17.25 18.34 -2.70
C LYS A 476 16.68 17.71 -3.96
N MET A 477 16.18 16.48 -3.80
CA MET A 477 15.56 15.68 -4.86
C MET A 477 14.04 15.62 -4.70
N GLU A 478 13.52 16.05 -3.55
CA GLU A 478 12.12 16.43 -3.35
C GLU A 478 11.80 17.50 -4.37
N GLY A 479 10.78 17.30 -5.16
CA GLY A 479 10.64 18.19 -6.27
C GLY A 479 11.75 18.07 -7.38
N LEU A 480 12.43 16.91 -7.63
CA LEU A 480 13.07 16.43 -8.92
C LEU A 480 12.28 15.49 -9.91
N LYS A 481 12.29 15.66 -11.27
CA LYS A 481 11.85 14.64 -12.28
C LYS A 481 12.86 13.50 -12.27
N PRO A 482 12.57 12.24 -12.64
CA PRO A 482 13.64 11.23 -12.73
C PRO A 482 14.85 11.72 -13.55
N GLU A 483 14.61 12.44 -14.64
CA GLU A 483 15.65 12.97 -15.53
C GLU A 483 16.40 14.16 -14.97
N ASP A 484 15.75 15.16 -14.37
CA ASP A 484 16.45 16.24 -13.69
C ASP A 484 17.00 15.87 -12.32
N LYS A 485 16.51 14.81 -11.67
CA LYS A 485 17.22 14.19 -10.55
C LYS A 485 18.59 13.67 -11.04
N LEU A 486 18.59 12.96 -12.17
CA LEU A 486 19.81 12.46 -12.80
C LEU A 486 20.70 13.61 -13.32
N HIS A 487 20.11 14.66 -13.89
CA HIS A 487 20.83 15.85 -14.34
C HIS A 487 21.48 16.59 -13.16
N ARG A 488 20.74 16.82 -12.07
CA ARG A 488 21.24 17.51 -10.88
C ARG A 488 22.32 16.71 -10.16
N LEU A 489 22.19 15.39 -10.13
CA LEU A 489 23.28 14.53 -9.68
C LEU A 489 24.51 14.68 -10.59
N LYS A 490 24.34 14.67 -11.92
CA LYS A 490 25.44 14.93 -12.85
C LYS A 490 26.06 16.29 -12.58
N GLU A 491 25.31 17.38 -12.54
CA GLU A 491 25.82 18.73 -12.24
C GLU A 491 26.62 18.75 -10.95
N TRP A 492 26.12 18.10 -9.90
CA TRP A 492 26.84 18.00 -8.65
C TRP A 492 28.16 17.24 -8.83
N LEU A 493 28.16 16.09 -9.52
CA LEU A 493 29.36 15.31 -9.86
C LEU A 493 30.35 16.10 -10.74
N HIS A 494 29.87 17.09 -11.50
CA HIS A 494 30.69 18.06 -12.26
C HIS A 494 31.16 19.26 -11.42
N SER A 495 30.54 19.55 -10.28
CA SER A 495 30.86 20.70 -9.43
C SER A 495 31.94 20.39 -8.39
N ASP A 496 32.90 21.27 -8.12
CA ASP A 496 34.02 21.03 -7.17
C ASP A 496 33.60 20.50 -5.79
N SER A 497 32.35 20.75 -5.40
CA SER A 497 31.68 20.18 -4.23
C SER A 497 31.67 18.64 -4.18
N SER A 498 31.70 17.94 -5.32
CA SER A 498 31.75 16.47 -5.35
C SER A 498 33.12 15.90 -5.00
N GLY A 499 34.18 16.73 -4.98
CA GLY A 499 35.56 16.30 -4.82
C GLY A 499 35.95 15.20 -5.82
N ASN A 500 36.99 14.43 -5.46
CA ASN A 500 37.39 13.26 -6.23
C ASN A 500 36.45 12.09 -5.90
N TRP A 501 35.62 11.70 -6.86
CA TRP A 501 34.63 10.65 -6.68
C TRP A 501 34.90 9.40 -7.52
N LEU A 502 34.41 8.28 -7.01
CA LEU A 502 34.52 6.95 -7.58
C LEU A 502 33.12 6.33 -7.63
N LEU A 503 32.65 6.00 -8.83
CA LEU A 503 31.35 5.38 -9.08
C LEU A 503 31.52 3.93 -9.52
N LEU A 504 30.93 3.02 -8.76
CA LEU A 504 31.08 1.58 -8.93
C LEU A 504 29.79 0.99 -9.49
N VAL A 505 29.79 0.53 -10.74
CA VAL A 505 28.59 0.02 -11.43
C VAL A 505 28.70 -1.50 -11.57
N ASP A 506 27.98 -2.24 -10.75
CA ASP A 506 28.09 -3.70 -10.64
C ASP A 506 27.11 -4.45 -11.57
N ALA A 507 27.53 -5.56 -12.14
CA ALA A 507 26.75 -6.53 -12.92
C ALA A 507 26.10 -6.01 -14.23
N VAL A 508 26.87 -5.27 -15.05
CA VAL A 508 26.47 -4.85 -16.40
C VAL A 508 26.64 -6.02 -17.38
N ASP A 509 25.76 -7.02 -17.30
CA ASP A 509 25.87 -8.26 -18.09
C ASP A 509 25.07 -8.22 -19.41
N SER A 510 23.99 -7.43 -19.47
CA SER A 510 23.20 -7.21 -20.69
C SER A 510 23.84 -6.09 -21.54
N LEU A 511 23.83 -6.29 -22.85
CA LEU A 511 24.39 -5.36 -23.84
C LEU A 511 23.38 -4.98 -24.92
N GLU A 512 22.09 -5.03 -24.57
CA GLU A 512 21.06 -4.37 -25.34
C GLU A 512 21.49 -2.91 -25.56
N ASP A 513 21.47 -2.48 -26.83
CA ASP A 513 22.01 -1.17 -27.21
C ASP A 513 21.29 -0.04 -26.45
N ALA A 514 20.01 -0.23 -26.11
CA ALA A 514 19.24 0.67 -25.25
C ALA A 514 19.87 0.85 -23.84
N LEU A 515 20.27 -0.24 -23.16
CA LEU A 515 20.88 -0.15 -21.82
C LEU A 515 22.26 0.53 -21.89
N VAL A 516 23.05 0.20 -22.91
CA VAL A 516 24.37 0.81 -23.15
C VAL A 516 24.24 2.31 -23.39
N ASP A 517 23.32 2.72 -24.26
CA ASP A 517 23.09 4.12 -24.56
C ASP A 517 22.55 4.88 -23.34
N ASN A 518 21.71 4.24 -22.53
CA ASN A 518 21.24 4.83 -21.29
C ASN A 518 22.37 4.99 -20.26
N ILE A 519 23.26 4.01 -20.08
CA ILE A 519 24.44 4.18 -19.21
C ILE A 519 25.32 5.35 -19.69
N ARG A 520 25.52 5.49 -21.00
CA ARG A 520 26.28 6.63 -21.56
C ARG A 520 25.60 7.97 -21.31
N LYS A 521 24.27 8.02 -21.39
CA LYS A 521 23.49 9.22 -21.13
C LYS A 521 23.46 9.55 -19.65
N LEU A 522 23.29 8.57 -18.77
CA LEU A 522 23.05 8.72 -17.34
C LEU A 522 24.31 9.01 -16.52
N LEU A 523 25.46 8.51 -16.93
CA LEU A 523 26.71 8.76 -16.23
C LEU A 523 27.39 10.02 -16.78
N PRO A 524 28.02 10.86 -15.93
CA PRO A 524 28.78 12.02 -16.39
C PRO A 524 29.92 11.59 -17.33
N ASN A 525 30.43 12.48 -18.18
CA ASN A 525 31.50 12.17 -19.14
C ASN A 525 32.84 12.90 -18.87
N ASP A 526 32.87 13.84 -17.93
CA ASP A 526 33.97 14.81 -17.89
C ASP A 526 35.02 14.51 -16.81
N ARG A 527 34.61 14.32 -15.54
CA ARG A 527 35.51 14.07 -14.40
C ARG A 527 35.07 12.86 -13.58
N GLY A 528 35.90 12.42 -12.64
CA GLY A 528 35.63 11.25 -11.78
C GLY A 528 36.12 9.91 -12.35
N THR A 529 35.88 8.83 -11.62
CA THR A 529 36.31 7.48 -12.00
C THR A 529 35.10 6.56 -11.98
N VAL A 530 34.82 5.87 -13.08
CA VAL A 530 33.73 4.88 -13.16
C VAL A 530 34.32 3.50 -13.35
N VAL A 531 33.94 2.53 -12.54
CA VAL A 531 34.39 1.14 -12.66
C VAL A 531 33.18 0.24 -12.83
N PHE A 532 33.14 -0.50 -13.93
CA PHE A 532 32.09 -1.45 -14.27
C PHE A 532 32.51 -2.88 -13.92
N THR A 533 31.62 -3.73 -13.41
CA THR A 533 31.79 -5.18 -13.50
C THR A 533 30.90 -5.78 -14.56
N THR A 534 31.42 -6.76 -15.29
CA THR A 534 30.67 -7.44 -16.33
C THR A 534 31.21 -8.85 -16.59
N ARG A 535 30.34 -9.76 -17.00
CA ARG A 535 30.71 -11.03 -17.65
C ARG A 535 30.91 -10.88 -19.16
N ASN A 536 30.38 -9.82 -19.73
CA ASN A 536 30.33 -9.62 -21.15
C ASN A 536 31.47 -8.71 -21.62
N ARG A 537 32.50 -9.30 -22.23
CA ARG A 537 33.65 -8.54 -22.76
C ARG A 537 33.26 -7.53 -23.84
N SER A 538 32.08 -7.62 -24.47
CA SER A 538 31.64 -6.59 -25.44
C SER A 538 31.22 -5.24 -24.82
N VAL A 539 31.23 -5.11 -23.48
CA VAL A 539 31.26 -3.80 -22.80
C VAL A 539 32.51 -3.01 -23.22
N VAL A 540 33.61 -3.70 -23.50
CA VAL A 540 34.84 -3.11 -24.03
C VAL A 540 34.62 -2.72 -25.49
N GLY A 541 34.89 -1.46 -25.82
CA GLY A 541 34.57 -0.86 -27.13
C GLY A 541 33.22 -0.16 -27.18
N LYS A 542 32.23 -0.60 -26.36
CA LYS A 542 30.94 0.12 -26.20
C LYS A 542 31.01 1.16 -25.08
N LEU A 543 31.31 0.78 -23.85
CA LEU A 543 31.31 1.69 -22.69
C LEU A 543 32.70 2.04 -22.17
N VAL A 544 33.68 1.15 -22.40
CA VAL A 544 35.03 1.26 -21.88
C VAL A 544 36.05 1.10 -23.01
N HIS A 545 37.06 1.97 -23.03
CA HIS A 545 38.15 1.87 -24.02
C HIS A 545 39.01 0.61 -23.77
N PRO A 546 39.46 -0.12 -24.83
CA PRO A 546 40.17 -1.40 -24.68
C PRO A 546 41.40 -1.38 -23.75
N GLY A 547 42.12 -0.26 -23.70
CA GLY A 547 43.26 -0.07 -22.80
C GLY A 547 42.95 0.06 -21.30
N TYR A 548 41.66 0.10 -20.92
CA TYR A 548 41.17 0.24 -19.54
C TYR A 548 40.27 -0.94 -19.13
N CYS A 549 40.49 -2.10 -19.73
CA CYS A 549 39.88 -3.35 -19.30
C CYS A 549 40.84 -4.12 -18.39
N LEU A 550 40.36 -4.51 -17.20
CA LEU A 550 41.03 -5.42 -16.29
C LEU A 550 40.32 -6.77 -16.34
N ASP A 551 41.00 -7.77 -16.87
CA ASP A 551 40.50 -9.14 -16.82
C ASP A 551 40.98 -9.81 -15.53
N LEU A 552 40.05 -10.30 -14.71
CA LEU A 552 40.37 -10.97 -13.45
C LEU A 552 40.85 -12.41 -13.65
N GLY A 553 40.84 -12.89 -14.89
CA GLY A 553 41.07 -14.28 -15.23
C GLY A 553 39.92 -15.19 -14.78
N GLU A 554 39.99 -16.45 -15.21
CA GLU A 554 39.02 -17.47 -14.80
C GLU A 554 39.35 -18.08 -13.42
N ARG A 555 40.55 -17.83 -12.88
CA ARG A 555 41.15 -18.59 -11.76
C ARG A 555 41.87 -17.68 -10.77
N MET A 556 41.77 -17.98 -9.47
CA MET A 556 42.65 -17.43 -8.43
C MET A 556 44.05 -18.03 -8.55
N THR A 557 45.07 -17.32 -8.05
CA THR A 557 46.40 -17.96 -7.90
C THR A 557 46.35 -19.05 -6.83
N ASN A 558 47.35 -19.93 -6.81
CA ASN A 558 47.44 -21.01 -5.83
C ASN A 558 47.44 -20.46 -4.39
N GLU A 559 48.18 -19.37 -4.15
CA GLU A 559 48.27 -18.72 -2.85
C GLU A 559 46.94 -18.08 -2.44
N GLU A 560 46.28 -17.38 -3.37
CA GLU A 560 44.98 -16.75 -3.16
C GLU A 560 43.91 -17.81 -2.84
N ALA A 561 43.85 -18.88 -3.63
CA ALA A 561 42.87 -19.96 -3.49
C ALA A 561 43.06 -20.75 -2.18
N LEU A 562 44.31 -21.04 -1.80
CA LEU A 562 44.64 -21.64 -0.51
C LEU A 562 44.25 -20.74 0.65
N ALA A 563 44.45 -19.44 0.54
CA ALA A 563 44.03 -18.49 1.56
C ALA A 563 42.51 -18.47 1.72
N VAL A 564 41.71 -18.52 0.64
CA VAL A 564 40.24 -18.57 0.73
C VAL A 564 39.78 -19.84 1.44
N LEU A 565 40.39 -20.98 1.09
CA LEU A 565 40.10 -22.27 1.75
C LEU A 565 40.46 -22.25 3.24
N ARG A 566 41.53 -21.52 3.63
CA ARG A 566 42.04 -21.42 5.01
C ARG A 566 41.36 -20.38 5.88
N LEU A 567 40.59 -19.46 5.30
CA LEU A 567 39.86 -18.44 6.06
C LEU A 567 38.77 -19.02 6.98
N GLU A 568 38.47 -20.31 6.82
CA GLU A 568 37.53 -21.05 7.66
C GLU A 568 38.28 -22.10 8.50
N PRO A 569 38.67 -21.78 9.76
CA PRO A 569 39.75 -22.43 10.50
C PRO A 569 39.54 -23.90 10.92
N SER A 570 38.35 -24.48 10.68
CA SER A 570 38.07 -25.90 10.93
C SER A 570 38.38 -26.82 9.74
N ALA A 571 38.69 -26.27 8.56
CA ALA A 571 39.07 -27.04 7.38
C ALA A 571 40.57 -27.42 7.46
N GLY A 572 40.90 -28.28 8.44
CA GLY A 572 42.25 -28.72 8.81
C GLY A 572 43.23 -28.76 7.63
N ALA A 573 44.08 -27.74 7.56
CA ALA A 573 45.22 -27.69 6.66
C ALA A 573 46.45 -27.32 7.48
N ASP A 574 46.82 -28.23 8.40
CA ASP A 574 48.21 -28.34 8.81
C ASP A 574 49.08 -28.61 7.56
N ALA A 575 50.39 -28.38 7.67
CA ALA A 575 51.32 -28.44 6.53
C ALA A 575 51.32 -29.79 5.77
N GLU A 576 50.72 -30.85 6.34
CA GLU A 576 50.63 -32.20 5.76
C GLU A 576 49.52 -32.39 4.69
N ASP A 577 48.52 -31.49 4.60
CA ASP A 577 47.37 -31.64 3.68
C ASP A 577 47.42 -30.74 2.43
N LEU A 578 48.58 -30.14 2.14
CA LEU A 578 48.77 -29.18 1.04
C LEU A 578 48.51 -29.78 -0.34
N GLU A 579 48.85 -31.06 -0.55
CA GLU A 579 48.62 -31.78 -1.81
C GLU A 579 47.12 -32.06 -2.03
N SER A 580 46.42 -32.51 -1.00
CA SER A 580 44.97 -32.71 -1.01
C SER A 580 44.22 -31.40 -1.24
N ALA A 581 44.66 -30.31 -0.59
CA ALA A 581 44.12 -28.98 -0.79
C ALA A 581 44.31 -28.49 -2.24
N MET A 582 45.50 -28.67 -2.82
CA MET A 582 45.75 -28.30 -4.22
C MET A 582 44.88 -29.10 -5.19
N THR A 583 44.75 -30.40 -4.95
CA THR A 583 43.88 -31.29 -5.75
C THR A 583 42.42 -30.83 -5.71
N LEU A 584 41.92 -30.41 -4.53
CA LEU A 584 40.59 -29.84 -4.41
C LEU A 584 40.46 -28.53 -5.19
N LEU A 585 41.43 -27.62 -5.08
CA LEU A 585 41.40 -26.35 -5.79
C LEU A 585 41.41 -26.52 -7.31
N GLU A 586 42.15 -27.50 -7.83
CA GLU A 586 42.13 -27.89 -9.24
C GLU A 586 40.76 -28.37 -9.71
N GLU A 587 40.11 -29.25 -8.95
CA GLU A 587 38.74 -29.75 -9.23
C GLU A 587 37.69 -28.64 -9.18
N LEU A 588 37.89 -27.64 -8.33
CA LEU A 588 37.03 -26.45 -8.23
C LEU A 588 37.38 -25.36 -9.26
N GLY A 589 38.38 -25.60 -10.10
CA GLY A 589 38.82 -24.66 -11.13
C GLY A 589 39.36 -23.35 -10.56
N PHE A 590 39.81 -23.33 -9.31
CA PHE A 590 40.29 -22.13 -8.60
C PHE A 590 39.27 -20.97 -8.57
N LEU A 591 37.97 -21.27 -8.57
CA LEU A 591 36.91 -20.27 -8.57
C LEU A 591 36.55 -19.82 -7.13
N PRO A 592 36.60 -18.52 -6.81
CA PRO A 592 36.36 -18.03 -5.45
C PRO A 592 35.03 -18.52 -4.84
N LEU A 593 33.94 -18.46 -5.61
CA LEU A 593 32.61 -18.89 -5.12
C LEU A 593 32.56 -20.39 -4.82
N ALA A 594 33.12 -21.23 -5.70
CA ALA A 594 33.13 -22.68 -5.51
C ALA A 594 34.02 -23.07 -4.32
N ILE A 595 35.17 -22.40 -4.15
CA ILE A 595 36.05 -22.60 -3.00
C ILE A 595 35.36 -22.19 -1.70
N ALA A 596 34.70 -21.02 -1.66
CA ALA A 596 33.99 -20.56 -0.47
C ALA A 596 32.81 -21.47 -0.07
N GLN A 597 32.11 -22.05 -1.04
CA GLN A 597 31.06 -23.05 -0.80
C GLN A 597 31.63 -24.36 -0.26
N ALA A 598 32.72 -24.86 -0.87
CA ALA A 598 33.41 -26.06 -0.40
C ALA A 598 33.99 -25.88 1.02
N ALA A 599 34.58 -24.72 1.32
CA ALA A 599 35.09 -24.39 2.66
C ALA A 599 33.95 -24.35 3.69
N GLY A 600 32.81 -23.72 3.34
CA GLY A 600 31.61 -23.71 4.18
C GLY A 600 31.10 -25.12 4.48
N TYR A 601 31.11 -26.00 3.47
CA TYR A 601 30.76 -27.41 3.61
C TYR A 601 31.71 -28.17 4.53
N LEU A 602 33.02 -28.10 4.28
CA LEU A 602 34.05 -28.79 5.07
C LEU A 602 33.92 -28.44 6.56
N ARG A 603 33.74 -27.15 6.87
CA ARG A 603 33.50 -26.66 8.23
C ARG A 603 32.23 -27.24 8.84
N LYS A 604 31.10 -27.13 8.15
CA LYS A 604 29.80 -27.49 8.73
C LYS A 604 29.64 -29.00 8.87
N ALA A 605 30.20 -29.77 7.93
CA ALA A 605 30.19 -31.22 7.95
C ALA A 605 31.32 -31.84 8.79
N GLY A 606 32.33 -31.04 9.17
CA GLY A 606 33.50 -31.52 9.94
C GLY A 606 34.33 -32.54 9.18
N LEU A 607 34.46 -32.41 7.86
CA LEU A 607 35.14 -33.38 6.99
C LEU A 607 36.55 -32.93 6.62
N HIS A 608 37.43 -33.90 6.36
CA HIS A 608 38.74 -33.65 5.76
C HIS A 608 38.65 -33.54 4.24
N ILE A 609 39.61 -32.84 3.63
CA ILE A 609 39.65 -32.57 2.18
C ILE A 609 39.59 -33.85 1.33
N PRO A 610 40.31 -34.94 1.64
CA PRO A 610 40.22 -36.19 0.85
C PRO A 610 38.82 -36.80 0.82
N GLU A 611 38.10 -36.76 1.94
CA GLU A 611 36.73 -37.29 2.05
C GLU A 611 35.74 -36.45 1.23
N TYR A 612 35.94 -35.12 1.22
CA TYR A 612 35.15 -34.22 0.39
C TYR A 612 35.42 -34.43 -1.10
N LEU A 613 36.68 -34.59 -1.50
CA LEU A 613 37.08 -34.93 -2.87
C LEU A 613 36.44 -36.23 -3.35
N GLU A 614 36.40 -37.25 -2.50
CA GLU A 614 35.74 -38.52 -2.82
C GLU A 614 34.24 -38.32 -3.06
N ARG A 615 33.56 -37.50 -2.25
CA ARG A 615 32.13 -37.16 -2.47
C ARG A 615 31.93 -36.38 -3.76
N LEU A 616 32.78 -35.39 -4.03
CA LEU A 616 32.75 -34.57 -5.24
C LEU A 616 32.91 -35.40 -6.51
N ARG A 617 33.74 -36.45 -6.47
CA ARG A 617 33.98 -37.35 -7.63
C ARG A 617 32.92 -38.43 -7.78
N LYS A 618 32.26 -38.87 -6.69
CA LYS A 618 31.26 -39.94 -6.70
C LYS A 618 29.88 -39.51 -7.24
N GLN A 619 29.55 -38.22 -7.25
CA GLN A 619 28.24 -37.76 -7.72
C GLN A 619 28.13 -37.85 -9.26
N ASP A 620 27.08 -38.52 -9.75
CA ASP A 620 26.80 -38.62 -11.20
C ASP A 620 26.04 -37.36 -11.65
N PHE A 621 26.77 -36.34 -12.12
CA PHE A 621 26.22 -35.01 -12.46
C PHE A 621 25.44 -34.97 -13.81
N LYS A 622 25.14 -36.12 -14.42
CA LYS A 622 24.52 -36.20 -15.76
C LYS A 622 23.17 -35.50 -15.89
N LEU A 623 22.43 -35.30 -14.80
CA LEU A 623 21.12 -34.64 -14.80
C LEU A 623 21.22 -33.09 -14.82
N LEU A 624 22.36 -32.52 -14.42
CA LEU A 624 22.59 -31.06 -14.32
C LEU A 624 23.62 -30.56 -15.37
N SER A 625 24.19 -31.46 -16.17
CA SER A 625 25.31 -31.17 -17.08
C SER A 625 24.93 -30.40 -18.35
N GLN A 626 23.64 -30.20 -18.62
CA GLN A 626 23.15 -29.32 -19.69
C GLN A 626 22.58 -28.05 -19.06
N PRO A 627 23.32 -26.90 -19.08
CA PRO A 627 22.75 -25.65 -18.64
C PRO A 627 21.53 -25.28 -19.49
N PRO A 628 20.52 -24.58 -18.94
CA PRO A 628 19.40 -24.07 -19.75
C PRO A 628 19.94 -23.27 -20.93
N ALA A 629 19.44 -23.57 -22.12
CA ALA A 629 19.86 -22.92 -23.36
C ALA A 629 19.71 -21.40 -23.23
N ASP A 630 20.70 -20.68 -23.78
CA ASP A 630 20.84 -19.21 -23.87
C ASP A 630 21.43 -18.42 -22.69
N GLU A 631 21.65 -18.99 -21.49
CA GLU A 631 22.17 -18.18 -20.37
C GLU A 631 23.65 -18.39 -19.98
N ILE A 632 24.31 -19.47 -20.43
CA ILE A 632 25.65 -19.84 -19.92
C ILE A 632 26.46 -20.64 -20.96
N SER A 633 27.58 -20.08 -21.45
CA SER A 633 28.64 -20.82 -22.16
C SER A 633 29.95 -20.80 -21.35
N GLY A 634 30.56 -21.97 -21.10
CA GLY A 634 31.89 -22.12 -20.49
C GLY A 634 32.00 -23.16 -19.34
N PRO A 635 33.23 -23.49 -18.86
CA PRO A 635 33.49 -24.51 -17.82
C PRO A 635 33.29 -24.04 -16.36
N SER A 636 33.34 -22.73 -16.09
CA SER A 636 33.13 -22.11 -14.75
C SER A 636 31.79 -22.42 -14.02
N PRO A 637 30.65 -22.55 -14.70
CA PRO A 637 29.35 -22.89 -14.10
C PRO A 637 29.31 -24.29 -13.48
N GLN A 638 30.11 -25.23 -14.00
CA GLN A 638 30.07 -26.63 -13.57
C GLN A 638 30.67 -26.83 -12.17
N ALA A 639 31.76 -26.13 -11.82
CA ALA A 639 32.34 -26.24 -10.48
C ALA A 639 31.41 -25.68 -9.39
N VAL A 640 30.75 -24.54 -9.67
CA VAL A 640 29.73 -23.96 -8.78
C VAL A 640 28.51 -24.87 -8.67
N MET A 641 28.08 -25.49 -9.78
CA MET A 641 27.00 -26.47 -9.78
C MET A 641 27.33 -27.69 -8.92
N LYS A 642 28.53 -28.27 -9.07
CA LYS A 642 28.97 -29.45 -8.30
C LYS A 642 29.02 -29.16 -6.80
N THR A 643 29.62 -28.02 -6.41
CA THR A 643 29.73 -27.59 -5.00
C THR A 643 28.37 -27.22 -4.40
N TRP A 644 27.51 -26.57 -5.19
CA TRP A 644 26.11 -26.34 -4.83
C TRP A 644 25.36 -27.66 -4.61
N ASP A 645 25.46 -28.63 -5.52
CA ASP A 645 24.72 -29.91 -5.41
C ASP A 645 25.15 -30.70 -4.18
N ILE A 646 26.45 -30.87 -3.93
CA ILE A 646 26.96 -31.52 -2.69
C ILE A 646 26.41 -30.83 -1.44
N SER A 647 26.46 -29.50 -1.40
CA SER A 647 25.98 -28.71 -0.28
C SER A 647 24.47 -28.86 -0.11
N TYR A 648 23.71 -28.79 -1.20
CA TYR A 648 22.28 -28.95 -1.21
C TYR A 648 21.85 -30.35 -0.77
N GLN A 649 22.47 -31.42 -1.27
CA GLN A 649 22.15 -32.80 -0.85
C GLN A 649 22.44 -33.01 0.64
N TYR A 650 23.55 -32.46 1.14
CA TYR A 650 23.86 -32.53 2.56
C TYR A 650 22.85 -31.75 3.41
N ILE A 651 22.55 -30.50 3.05
CA ILE A 651 21.54 -29.69 3.74
C ILE A 651 20.19 -30.42 3.71
N LYS A 652 19.76 -30.94 2.57
CA LYS A 652 18.52 -31.71 2.43
C LYS A 652 18.46 -32.91 3.37
N GLY A 653 19.59 -33.58 3.61
CA GLY A 653 19.69 -34.69 4.56
C GLY A 653 19.67 -34.27 6.05
N GLN A 654 20.11 -33.05 6.37
CA GLN A 654 20.18 -32.55 7.76
C GLN A 654 18.99 -31.66 8.17
N SER A 655 18.49 -30.84 7.24
CA SER A 655 17.39 -29.90 7.41
C SER A 655 16.59 -29.77 6.11
N SER A 656 15.44 -30.45 6.08
CA SER A 656 14.50 -30.36 4.95
C SER A 656 13.99 -28.93 4.74
N SER A 657 13.69 -28.21 5.83
CA SER A 657 13.18 -26.84 5.78
C SER A 657 14.17 -25.87 5.16
N ALA A 658 15.47 -25.98 5.49
CA ALA A 658 16.51 -25.14 4.87
C ALA A 658 16.65 -25.39 3.37
N ALA A 659 16.65 -26.66 2.95
CA ALA A 659 16.72 -27.02 1.54
C ALA A 659 15.49 -26.50 0.76
N GLN A 660 14.29 -26.61 1.34
CA GLN A 660 13.06 -26.10 0.73
C GLN A 660 13.01 -24.57 0.71
N LEU A 661 13.51 -23.89 1.75
CA LEU A 661 13.61 -22.43 1.77
C LEU A 661 14.51 -21.91 0.65
N LEU A 662 15.66 -22.56 0.40
CA LEU A 662 16.53 -22.18 -0.73
C LEU A 662 15.78 -22.25 -2.06
N ARG A 663 14.95 -23.28 -2.23
CA ARG A 663 14.10 -23.43 -3.42
C ARG A 663 13.07 -22.31 -3.53
N VAL A 664 12.40 -21.93 -2.44
CA VAL A 664 11.45 -20.81 -2.44
C VAL A 664 12.15 -19.50 -2.80
N LEU A 665 13.29 -19.19 -2.17
CA LEU A 665 14.07 -17.99 -2.44
C LEU A 665 14.51 -17.90 -3.91
N SER A 666 14.71 -19.04 -4.58
CA SER A 666 15.10 -19.06 -6.00
C SER A 666 14.03 -18.54 -6.97
N PHE A 667 12.76 -18.38 -6.54
CA PHE A 667 11.69 -17.79 -7.37
C PHE A 667 11.60 -16.26 -7.28
N PHE A 668 12.22 -15.65 -6.27
CA PHE A 668 12.30 -14.20 -6.11
C PHE A 668 13.48 -13.63 -6.88
N ASP A 669 13.45 -12.32 -7.15
CA ASP A 669 14.66 -11.61 -7.57
C ASP A 669 15.80 -11.82 -6.56
N TYR A 670 17.02 -12.05 -7.06
CA TYR A 670 18.13 -12.53 -6.24
C TYR A 670 18.89 -11.43 -5.50
N HIS A 671 18.61 -10.14 -5.75
CA HIS A 671 19.41 -9.01 -5.24
C HIS A 671 19.05 -8.54 -3.84
N GLU A 672 17.76 -8.40 -3.55
CA GLU A 672 17.28 -7.80 -2.31
C GLU A 672 15.93 -8.39 -1.94
N ILE A 673 15.95 -9.57 -1.31
CA ILE A 673 14.73 -10.21 -0.83
C ILE A 673 14.50 -9.78 0.62
N PRO A 674 13.49 -8.95 0.93
CA PRO A 674 13.30 -8.44 2.27
C PRO A 674 12.98 -9.56 3.27
N LYS A 675 13.58 -9.53 4.47
CA LYS A 675 13.26 -10.52 5.54
C LYS A 675 11.78 -10.45 5.88
N SER A 676 11.17 -9.25 5.90
CA SER A 676 9.75 -9.07 6.20
C SER A 676 8.83 -9.89 5.32
N TYR A 677 9.24 -10.26 4.09
CA TYR A 677 8.42 -11.09 3.22
C TYR A 677 8.11 -12.44 3.86
N PHE A 678 9.05 -13.00 4.60
CA PHE A 678 8.95 -14.35 5.18
C PHE A 678 8.59 -14.35 6.67
N ILE A 679 8.90 -13.29 7.42
CA ILE A 679 8.69 -13.25 8.87
C ILE A 679 7.47 -12.44 9.33
N SER A 680 6.87 -11.62 8.46
CA SER A 680 5.68 -10.87 8.86
C SER A 680 4.42 -11.74 8.75
N ASP A 681 3.51 -11.63 9.72
CA ASP A 681 2.32 -12.48 9.88
C ASP A 681 1.52 -12.62 8.57
N MET A 682 1.68 -13.76 7.89
CA MET A 682 0.91 -14.15 6.72
C MET A 682 -0.30 -14.97 7.17
N PRO A 683 -1.53 -14.60 6.79
CA PRO A 683 -2.69 -15.49 6.92
C PRO A 683 -2.38 -16.82 6.23
N ASP A 684 -2.56 -17.92 6.94
CA ASP A 684 -2.22 -19.27 6.45
C ASP A 684 -0.77 -19.40 5.94
N ASN A 685 0.20 -19.10 6.82
CA ASN A 685 1.65 -19.08 6.53
C ASN A 685 2.05 -20.15 5.48
N PRO A 686 2.31 -19.75 4.22
CA PRO A 686 2.63 -20.70 3.16
C PRO A 686 3.92 -21.47 3.46
N LEU A 687 4.84 -20.88 4.21
CA LEU A 687 6.11 -21.51 4.60
C LEU A 687 5.91 -22.68 5.57
N ALA A 688 4.76 -22.78 6.26
CA ALA A 688 4.47 -23.93 7.12
C ALA A 688 4.47 -25.25 6.33
N LYS A 689 4.12 -25.22 5.03
CA LYS A 689 4.18 -26.38 4.13
C LYS A 689 5.59 -26.90 3.89
N ILE A 690 6.59 -26.06 4.11
CA ILE A 690 8.00 -26.41 4.00
C ILE A 690 8.68 -26.56 5.38
N GLY A 691 7.89 -26.76 6.43
CA GLY A 691 8.41 -26.95 7.79
C GLY A 691 9.01 -25.68 8.41
N ILE A 692 8.47 -24.51 8.07
CA ILE A 692 8.81 -23.22 8.67
C ILE A 692 7.52 -22.59 9.21
N ALA A 693 7.23 -22.80 10.49
CA ALA A 693 5.99 -22.35 11.10
C ALA A 693 6.09 -20.90 11.63
N ASP A 694 7.26 -20.51 12.12
CA ASP A 694 7.50 -19.21 12.74
C ASP A 694 8.88 -18.62 12.40
N GLU A 695 9.20 -17.46 13.00
CA GLU A 695 10.46 -16.76 12.77
C GLU A 695 11.69 -17.55 13.28
N ILE A 696 11.55 -18.39 14.31
CA ILE A 696 12.65 -19.21 14.84
C ILE A 696 13.00 -20.29 13.81
N ASP A 697 12.00 -21.00 13.30
CA ASP A 697 12.21 -21.99 12.24
C ASP A 697 12.85 -21.35 10.99
N PHE A 698 12.43 -20.13 10.65
CA PHE A 698 12.99 -19.38 9.54
C PHE A 698 14.45 -19.00 9.79
N ASP A 699 14.76 -18.49 10.98
CA ASP A 699 16.12 -18.09 11.37
C ASP A 699 17.05 -19.31 11.46
N ASP A 700 16.55 -20.47 11.91
CA ASP A 700 17.29 -21.74 11.88
C ASP A 700 17.55 -22.19 10.44
N ALA A 701 16.52 -22.18 9.58
CA ALA A 701 16.62 -22.56 8.18
C ALA A 701 17.57 -21.65 7.38
N ILE A 702 17.47 -20.32 7.54
CA ILE A 702 18.35 -19.37 6.85
C ILE A 702 19.78 -19.44 7.39
N THR A 703 19.98 -19.76 8.68
CA THR A 703 21.31 -19.97 9.28
C THR A 703 22.04 -21.14 8.63
N TRP A 704 21.34 -22.23 8.30
CA TRP A 704 21.91 -23.30 7.49
C TRP A 704 22.40 -22.76 6.15
N LEU A 705 21.58 -22.01 5.41
CA LEU A 705 21.96 -21.48 4.10
C LEU A 705 23.14 -20.48 4.15
N LEU A 706 23.19 -19.65 5.18
CA LEU A 706 24.31 -18.74 5.46
C LEU A 706 25.59 -19.53 5.74
N SER A 707 25.52 -20.62 6.51
CA SER A 707 26.69 -21.42 6.88
C SER A 707 27.36 -22.17 5.72
N PHE A 708 26.66 -22.35 4.59
CA PHE A 708 27.20 -22.91 3.35
C PHE A 708 27.51 -21.82 2.29
N ASN A 709 27.42 -20.54 2.65
CA ASN A 709 27.63 -19.40 1.72
C ASN A 709 26.72 -19.45 0.47
N LEU A 710 25.50 -19.98 0.63
CA LEU A 710 24.49 -20.06 -0.44
C LEU A 710 23.62 -18.79 -0.49
N VAL A 711 23.42 -18.14 0.65
CA VAL A 711 22.69 -16.89 0.84
C VAL A 711 23.59 -15.91 1.59
N TYR A 712 23.37 -14.61 1.40
CA TYR A 712 24.05 -13.52 2.11
C TYR A 712 23.01 -12.60 2.74
N THR A 713 23.33 -11.99 3.88
CA THR A 713 22.46 -11.02 4.58
C THR A 713 23.08 -9.64 4.62
N PHE A 714 22.25 -8.60 4.54
CA PHE A 714 22.65 -7.19 4.65
C PHE A 714 21.48 -6.33 5.16
N GLN A 715 21.74 -5.05 5.45
CA GLN A 715 20.70 -4.06 5.74
C GLN A 715 20.40 -3.22 4.49
N SER A 716 19.14 -3.11 4.10
CA SER A 716 18.68 -2.29 2.98
C SER A 716 18.84 -0.79 3.26
N ALA A 717 18.70 0.04 2.23
CA ALA A 717 18.68 1.50 2.36
C ALA A 717 17.56 2.00 3.30
N ALA A 718 16.47 1.24 3.41
CA ALA A 718 15.37 1.50 4.34
C ALA A 718 15.64 1.01 5.79
N GLY A 719 16.81 0.43 6.05
CA GLY A 719 17.19 -0.11 7.37
C GLY A 719 16.60 -1.49 7.69
N GLU A 720 16.02 -2.17 6.70
CA GLU A 720 15.42 -3.50 6.84
C GLU A 720 16.48 -4.60 6.60
N SER A 721 16.41 -5.72 7.33
CA SER A 721 17.21 -6.90 6.99
C SER A 721 16.73 -7.52 5.67
N ALA A 722 17.67 -7.79 4.76
CA ALA A 722 17.39 -8.41 3.47
C ALA A 722 18.39 -9.54 3.15
N PHE A 723 18.00 -10.39 2.21
CA PHE A 723 18.77 -11.53 1.73
C PHE A 723 19.14 -11.37 0.27
N ARG A 724 20.29 -11.95 -0.10
CA ARG A 724 20.79 -12.00 -1.48
C ARG A 724 21.25 -13.41 -1.82
N LEU A 725 20.93 -13.86 -3.03
CA LEU A 725 21.45 -15.09 -3.59
C LEU A 725 22.45 -14.75 -4.68
N HIS A 726 23.49 -15.56 -4.84
CA HIS A 726 24.29 -15.48 -6.04
C HIS A 726 23.45 -15.97 -7.23
N ARG A 727 23.47 -15.27 -8.37
CA ARG A 727 22.68 -15.63 -9.57
C ARG A 727 22.81 -17.10 -9.95
N LEU A 728 24.03 -17.66 -9.96
CA LEU A 728 24.25 -19.09 -10.26
C LEU A 728 23.59 -20.01 -9.24
N VAL A 729 23.59 -19.67 -7.95
CA VAL A 729 22.89 -20.46 -6.91
C VAL A 729 21.39 -20.43 -7.17
N SER A 730 20.83 -19.25 -7.45
CA SER A 730 19.42 -19.08 -7.80
C SER A 730 19.04 -19.91 -9.04
N LEU A 731 19.84 -19.85 -10.11
CA LEU A 731 19.61 -20.60 -11.36
C LEU A 731 19.70 -22.11 -11.17
N TRP A 732 20.79 -22.62 -10.56
CA TRP A 732 20.96 -24.06 -10.34
C TRP A 732 19.92 -24.62 -9.40
N THR A 733 19.53 -23.86 -8.37
CA THR A 733 18.43 -24.24 -7.49
C THR A 733 17.13 -24.40 -8.27
N ARG A 734 16.79 -23.49 -9.20
CA ARG A 734 15.61 -23.65 -10.06
C ARG A 734 15.74 -24.84 -11.01
N HIS A 735 16.89 -25.00 -11.66
CA HIS A 735 17.10 -26.06 -12.64
C HIS A 735 17.05 -27.46 -12.03
N ALA A 736 17.53 -27.63 -10.79
CA ALA A 736 17.44 -28.90 -10.06
C ALA A 736 16.01 -29.26 -9.61
N ILE A 737 15.03 -28.39 -9.82
CA ILE A 737 13.63 -28.62 -9.49
C ILE A 737 12.90 -29.15 -10.73
N ILE A 738 12.93 -30.47 -10.92
CA ILE A 738 12.32 -31.13 -12.10
C ILE A 738 11.08 -31.99 -11.73
N ASP A 739 10.87 -32.27 -10.44
CA ASP A 739 9.85 -33.23 -9.99
C ASP A 739 8.54 -32.58 -9.48
N CYS A 740 7.52 -33.39 -9.18
CA CYS A 740 6.20 -33.00 -8.65
C CYS A 740 6.23 -32.04 -7.42
N LEU A 741 7.31 -32.07 -6.63
CA LEU A 741 7.60 -31.11 -5.55
C LEU A 741 7.90 -29.68 -6.04
N CYS A 742 8.03 -29.44 -7.34
CA CYS A 742 8.18 -28.11 -7.94
C CYS A 742 6.92 -27.28 -7.70
N HIS A 743 5.76 -27.88 -7.92
CA HIS A 743 4.47 -27.20 -7.86
C HIS A 743 4.14 -26.72 -6.44
N ASP A 744 4.47 -27.49 -5.40
CA ASP A 744 4.26 -27.07 -4.01
C ASP A 744 5.18 -25.90 -3.62
N ILE A 745 6.43 -25.89 -4.06
CA ILE A 745 7.35 -24.77 -3.82
C ILE A 745 6.89 -23.51 -4.56
N GLN A 746 6.42 -23.64 -5.80
CA GLN A 746 5.83 -22.52 -6.54
C GLN A 746 4.62 -21.93 -5.79
N LYS A 747 3.73 -22.78 -5.26
CA LYS A 747 2.61 -22.34 -4.41
C LYS A 747 3.07 -21.59 -3.17
N VAL A 748 4.16 -22.02 -2.54
CA VAL A 748 4.71 -21.32 -1.38
C VAL A 748 5.26 -19.95 -1.79
N ALA A 749 6.04 -19.86 -2.87
CA ALA A 749 6.58 -18.58 -3.36
C ALA A 749 5.47 -17.58 -3.77
N VAL A 750 4.46 -18.06 -4.52
CA VAL A 750 3.27 -17.29 -4.89
C VAL A 750 2.48 -16.85 -3.66
N GLY A 751 2.29 -17.75 -2.69
CA GLY A 751 1.64 -17.44 -1.42
C GLY A 751 2.36 -16.33 -0.65
N VAL A 752 3.70 -16.37 -0.58
CA VAL A 752 4.50 -15.34 0.09
C VAL A 752 4.29 -13.97 -0.55
N ILE A 753 4.44 -13.86 -1.88
CA ILE A 753 4.31 -12.54 -2.54
C ILE A 753 2.88 -12.01 -2.50
N LYS A 754 1.87 -12.87 -2.61
CA LYS A 754 0.43 -12.50 -2.64
C LYS A 754 0.02 -11.61 -1.46
N PHE A 755 0.62 -11.82 -0.29
CA PHE A 755 0.35 -11.05 0.93
C PHE A 755 1.21 -9.79 1.09
N ARG A 756 2.12 -9.51 0.16
CA ARG A 756 3.00 -8.32 0.17
C ARG A 756 2.61 -7.27 -0.86
N ILE A 757 1.88 -7.67 -1.91
CA ILE A 757 1.39 -6.75 -2.94
C ILE A 757 0.44 -5.71 -2.30
N PRO A 758 0.68 -4.40 -2.46
CA PRO A 758 -0.23 -3.36 -1.98
C PRO A 758 -1.64 -3.52 -2.56
N GLY A 759 -2.68 -3.09 -1.84
CA GLY A 759 -4.08 -3.30 -2.25
C GLY A 759 -4.73 -4.60 -1.77
N VAL A 760 -4.13 -5.29 -0.79
CA VAL A 760 -4.82 -6.39 -0.05
C VAL A 760 -5.83 -5.83 0.96
N HIS A 761 -5.65 -4.58 1.43
CA HIS A 761 -6.34 -4.07 2.63
C HIS A 761 -6.92 -2.64 2.55
N SER A 762 -6.78 -1.86 1.47
CA SER A 762 -7.54 -0.61 1.28
C SER A 762 -7.36 -0.01 -0.13
N VAL A 763 -8.31 0.82 -0.57
CA VAL A 763 -8.24 1.60 -1.84
C VAL A 763 -7.08 2.62 -1.81
N ASP A 764 -6.74 3.15 -0.62
CA ASP A 764 -5.63 4.09 -0.42
C ASP A 764 -4.24 3.47 -0.69
N THR A 765 -4.10 2.14 -0.60
CA THR A 765 -2.81 1.46 -0.84
C THR A 765 -2.49 1.21 -2.31
N ILE A 766 -3.43 1.47 -3.24
CA ILE A 766 -3.15 1.40 -4.68
C ILE A 766 -2.20 2.54 -5.10
N TYR A 767 -2.23 3.66 -4.37
CA TYR A 767 -1.49 4.88 -4.69
C TYR A 767 -0.14 5.03 -3.93
N ASP A 768 0.24 4.05 -3.11
CA ASP A 768 1.54 4.04 -2.41
C ASP A 768 2.63 3.43 -3.31
N ASN A 769 3.11 4.23 -4.27
CA ASN A 769 4.15 3.83 -5.22
C ASN A 769 5.44 3.31 -4.55
N SER A 770 5.73 3.76 -3.32
CA SER A 770 6.94 3.35 -2.59
C SER A 770 6.96 1.85 -2.28
N LYS A 771 5.82 1.26 -1.92
CA LYS A 771 5.71 -0.19 -1.66
C LYS A 771 5.70 -1.00 -2.95
N TRP A 772 5.04 -0.52 -4.00
CA TRP A 772 5.04 -1.19 -5.30
C TRP A 772 6.45 -1.32 -5.87
N LEU A 773 7.29 -0.29 -5.78
CA LEU A 773 8.68 -0.31 -6.24
C LEU A 773 9.51 -1.43 -5.59
N THR A 774 9.25 -1.77 -4.33
CA THR A 774 9.93 -2.90 -3.65
C THR A 774 9.40 -4.28 -4.07
N CYS A 775 8.13 -4.37 -4.48
CA CYS A 775 7.49 -5.63 -4.84
C CYS A 775 7.69 -6.00 -6.31
N ILE A 776 7.74 -5.01 -7.22
CA ILE A 776 7.80 -5.22 -8.68
C ILE A 776 8.89 -6.21 -9.12
N PRO A 777 10.17 -6.07 -8.70
CA PRO A 777 11.22 -7.00 -9.13
C PRO A 777 10.92 -8.46 -8.76
N HIS A 778 10.27 -8.67 -7.62
CA HIS A 778 9.89 -10.00 -7.16
C HIS A 778 8.63 -10.53 -7.84
N ILE A 779 7.65 -9.67 -8.13
CA ILE A 779 6.46 -10.04 -8.93
C ILE A 779 6.92 -10.48 -10.32
N ASP A 780 7.75 -9.69 -10.99
CA ASP A 780 8.27 -10.02 -12.32
C ASP A 780 9.08 -11.33 -12.30
N ALA A 781 9.92 -11.52 -11.27
CA ALA A 781 10.66 -12.78 -11.09
C ALA A 781 9.71 -13.98 -10.90
N ILE A 782 8.63 -13.83 -10.13
CA ILE A 782 7.64 -14.89 -9.91
C ILE A 782 6.86 -15.18 -11.19
N LEU A 783 6.36 -14.17 -11.88
CA LEU A 783 5.62 -14.33 -13.14
C LEU A 783 6.49 -14.97 -14.23
N LYS A 784 7.79 -14.69 -14.26
CA LYS A 784 8.75 -15.28 -15.20
C LYS A 784 9.10 -16.74 -14.88
N ASN A 785 9.24 -17.07 -13.59
CA ASN A 785 9.85 -18.34 -13.17
C ASN A 785 8.82 -19.41 -12.73
N VAL A 786 7.56 -19.05 -12.49
CA VAL A 786 6.49 -20.00 -12.13
C VAL A 786 5.87 -20.61 -13.39
N THR A 787 5.68 -21.93 -13.39
CA THR A 787 5.03 -22.65 -14.49
C THR A 787 3.55 -22.85 -14.18
N THR A 788 2.67 -22.46 -15.10
CA THR A 788 1.20 -22.56 -14.93
C THR A 788 0.65 -23.90 -15.41
N ASP A 789 -0.34 -24.45 -14.70
CA ASP A 789 -1.19 -25.56 -15.14
C ASP A 789 -2.65 -25.13 -14.96
N PRO A 790 -3.42 -24.97 -16.07
CA PRO A 790 -4.73 -24.30 -16.11
C PRO A 790 -5.80 -24.77 -15.11
N ASN A 791 -5.62 -25.94 -14.47
CA ASN A 791 -6.59 -26.55 -13.58
C ASN A 791 -6.21 -26.54 -12.09
N THR A 792 -5.21 -25.74 -11.67
CA THR A 792 -4.66 -25.81 -10.30
C THR A 792 -4.94 -24.57 -9.45
N VAL A 793 -4.98 -24.73 -8.12
CA VAL A 793 -5.12 -23.62 -7.14
C VAL A 793 -3.99 -22.57 -7.29
N LEU A 794 -2.82 -22.98 -7.80
CA LEU A 794 -1.69 -22.10 -8.09
C LEU A 794 -2.08 -21.01 -9.10
N ASP A 795 -2.88 -21.37 -10.11
CA ASP A 795 -3.30 -20.44 -11.16
C ASP A 795 -4.26 -19.38 -10.64
N PHE A 796 -5.12 -19.70 -9.66
CA PHE A 796 -6.00 -18.69 -9.05
C PHE A 796 -5.23 -17.61 -8.29
N ASP A 797 -4.26 -18.00 -7.47
CA ASP A 797 -3.44 -17.04 -6.71
C ASP A 797 -2.57 -16.20 -7.65
N LEU A 798 -2.05 -16.80 -8.73
CA LEU A 798 -1.32 -16.10 -9.76
C LEU A 798 -2.21 -15.11 -10.53
N SER A 799 -3.44 -15.50 -10.89
CA SER A 799 -4.43 -14.61 -11.51
C SER A 799 -4.79 -13.44 -10.60
N LEU A 800 -4.85 -13.64 -9.28
CA LEU A 800 -5.07 -12.55 -8.34
C LEU A 800 -3.89 -11.56 -8.32
N ILE A 801 -2.65 -12.06 -8.33
CA ILE A 801 -1.43 -11.24 -8.43
C ILE A 801 -1.45 -10.44 -9.74
N LYS A 802 -1.68 -11.09 -10.88
CA LYS A 802 -1.75 -10.46 -12.21
C LYS A 802 -2.84 -9.39 -12.26
N ARG A 803 -4.03 -9.65 -11.72
CA ARG A 803 -5.13 -8.68 -11.66
C ARG A 803 -4.76 -7.44 -10.85
N ARG A 804 -4.08 -7.60 -9.72
CA ARG A 804 -3.61 -6.45 -8.91
C ARG A 804 -2.52 -5.68 -9.61
N TYR A 805 -1.59 -6.38 -10.26
CA TYR A 805 -0.53 -5.75 -11.03
C TYR A 805 -1.07 -4.99 -12.25
N ALA A 806 -2.11 -5.51 -12.91
CA ALA A 806 -2.84 -4.80 -13.98
C ALA A 806 -3.44 -3.48 -13.48
N ARG A 807 -4.07 -3.48 -12.30
CA ARG A 807 -4.63 -2.28 -11.68
C ARG A 807 -3.58 -1.24 -11.31
N TYR A 808 -2.38 -1.68 -10.91
CA TYR A 808 -1.24 -0.78 -10.70
C TYR A 808 -0.84 -0.09 -12.01
N PHE A 809 -0.74 -0.82 -13.12
CA PHE A 809 -0.44 -0.24 -14.42
C PHE A 809 -1.55 0.71 -14.90
N GLU A 810 -2.81 0.37 -14.68
CA GLU A 810 -3.97 1.23 -14.96
C GLU A 810 -3.86 2.58 -14.22
N SER A 811 -3.55 2.53 -12.92
CA SER A 811 -3.41 3.72 -12.06
C SER A 811 -2.20 4.61 -12.41
N ASN A 812 -1.22 4.04 -13.11
CA ASN A 812 -0.02 4.72 -13.59
C ASN A 812 -0.04 4.94 -15.12
N PHE A 813 -1.22 4.91 -15.75
CA PHE A 813 -1.46 5.20 -17.17
C PHE A 813 -0.74 4.30 -18.18
N SER A 814 -0.28 3.12 -17.74
CA SER A 814 0.34 2.11 -18.60
C SER A 814 -0.71 1.10 -19.10
N PHE A 815 -1.68 1.57 -19.88
CA PHE A 815 -2.85 0.77 -20.27
C PHE A 815 -2.55 -0.51 -21.07
N ALA A 816 -1.52 -0.51 -21.93
CA ALA A 816 -1.12 -1.70 -22.69
C ALA A 816 -0.71 -2.88 -21.79
N SER A 817 0.08 -2.59 -20.76
CA SER A 817 0.52 -3.57 -19.76
C SER A 817 -0.65 -4.09 -18.91
N ALA A 818 -1.58 -3.19 -18.56
CA ALA A 818 -2.80 -3.54 -17.83
C ALA A 818 -3.70 -4.46 -18.66
N GLU A 819 -3.95 -4.12 -19.93
CA GLU A 819 -4.76 -4.91 -20.85
C GLU A 819 -4.18 -6.33 -21.03
N ARG A 820 -2.87 -6.44 -21.27
CA ARG A 820 -2.20 -7.75 -21.42
C ARG A 820 -2.43 -8.64 -20.20
N LEU A 821 -2.22 -8.10 -19.00
CA LEU A 821 -2.40 -8.84 -17.76
C LEU A 821 -3.87 -9.21 -17.51
N TYR A 822 -4.82 -8.30 -17.79
CA TYR A 822 -6.24 -8.61 -17.69
C TYR A 822 -6.66 -9.70 -18.66
N ARG A 823 -6.11 -9.74 -19.88
CA ARG A 823 -6.38 -10.78 -20.87
C ARG A 823 -5.95 -12.16 -20.38
N GLU A 824 -4.74 -12.28 -19.83
CA GLU A 824 -4.26 -13.52 -19.23
C GLU A 824 -5.13 -13.98 -18.04
N VAL A 825 -5.63 -13.04 -17.23
CA VAL A 825 -6.55 -13.35 -16.12
C VAL A 825 -7.92 -13.77 -16.63
N LEU A 826 -8.41 -13.15 -17.70
CA LEU A 826 -9.70 -13.46 -18.31
C LEU A 826 -9.74 -14.91 -18.78
N ASP A 827 -8.70 -15.36 -19.50
CA ASP A 827 -8.60 -16.73 -19.99
C ASP A 827 -8.65 -17.76 -18.83
N ALA A 828 -7.89 -17.51 -17.77
CA ALA A 828 -7.85 -18.36 -16.59
C ALA A 828 -9.21 -18.41 -15.84
N TYR A 829 -9.87 -17.25 -15.68
CA TYR A 829 -11.16 -17.16 -14.99
C TYR A 829 -12.31 -17.75 -15.82
N SER A 830 -12.28 -17.57 -17.13
CA SER A 830 -13.23 -18.18 -18.06
C SER A 830 -13.19 -19.69 -18.00
N LEU A 831 -11.99 -20.28 -17.90
CA LEU A 831 -11.82 -21.72 -17.74
C LEU A 831 -12.28 -22.21 -16.36
N SER A 832 -11.87 -21.51 -15.30
CA SER A 832 -12.07 -21.96 -13.91
C SER A 832 -13.50 -21.77 -13.38
N PHE A 833 -14.09 -20.60 -13.67
CA PHE A 833 -15.38 -20.20 -13.11
C PHE A 833 -16.50 -20.19 -14.15
N GLY A 834 -16.13 -20.23 -15.43
CA GLY A 834 -17.05 -20.04 -16.54
C GLY A 834 -17.20 -18.57 -16.93
N LYS A 835 -17.62 -18.40 -18.17
CA LYS A 835 -17.76 -17.12 -18.88
C LYS A 835 -18.63 -16.08 -18.14
N TYR A 836 -19.78 -16.52 -17.63
CA TYR A 836 -20.78 -15.63 -17.01
C TYR A 836 -20.62 -15.51 -15.50
N HIS A 837 -19.51 -15.98 -14.94
CA HIS A 837 -19.24 -15.82 -13.52
C HIS A 837 -18.88 -14.36 -13.19
N ARG A 838 -19.25 -13.90 -12.00
CA ARG A 838 -19.03 -12.50 -11.57
C ARG A 838 -17.56 -12.10 -11.64
N LEU A 839 -16.65 -12.99 -11.24
CA LEU A 839 -15.21 -12.69 -11.30
C LEU A 839 -14.72 -12.54 -12.74
N THR A 840 -15.19 -13.39 -13.66
CA THR A 840 -14.82 -13.36 -15.08
C THR A 840 -15.35 -12.09 -15.76
N THR A 841 -16.63 -11.79 -15.56
CA THR A 841 -17.28 -10.59 -16.11
C THR A 841 -16.67 -9.29 -15.58
N ASN A 842 -16.23 -9.24 -14.32
CA ASN A 842 -15.50 -8.09 -13.76
C ASN A 842 -14.16 -7.82 -14.45
N ILE A 843 -13.46 -8.85 -14.95
CA ILE A 843 -12.24 -8.64 -15.73
C ILE A 843 -12.56 -8.01 -17.08
N VAL A 844 -13.63 -8.45 -17.74
CA VAL A 844 -14.11 -7.83 -18.99
C VAL A 844 -14.49 -6.37 -18.76
N ILE A 845 -15.19 -6.07 -17.67
CA ILE A 845 -15.57 -4.69 -17.31
C ILE A 845 -14.33 -3.81 -17.08
N ALA A 846 -13.31 -4.31 -16.39
CA ALA A 846 -12.08 -3.56 -16.15
C ALA A 846 -11.20 -3.40 -17.40
N MET A 847 -11.20 -4.40 -18.28
CA MET A 847 -10.35 -4.42 -19.47
C MET A 847 -10.94 -3.63 -20.64
N ALA A 848 -12.27 -3.67 -20.84
CA ALA A 848 -12.93 -3.10 -22.02
C ALA A 848 -12.64 -1.60 -22.26
N PRO A 849 -12.59 -0.72 -21.24
CA PRO A 849 -12.22 0.68 -21.41
C PRO A 849 -10.75 0.88 -21.82
N LEU A 850 -9.89 -0.10 -21.53
CA LEU A 850 -8.44 -0.03 -21.74
C LEU A 850 -8.00 -0.59 -23.09
N MET A 851 -8.92 -1.21 -23.85
CA MET A 851 -8.58 -1.91 -25.09
C MET A 851 -8.09 -0.95 -26.17
N LEU A 852 -6.79 -1.04 -26.47
CA LEU A 852 -6.11 -0.17 -27.43
C LEU A 852 -6.53 -0.45 -28.88
N ASP A 853 -7.04 -1.65 -29.15
CA ASP A 853 -7.48 -2.10 -30.48
C ASP A 853 -8.79 -1.44 -30.96
N GLY A 854 -9.44 -0.63 -30.10
CA GLY A 854 -10.62 0.16 -30.42
C GLY A 854 -11.94 -0.38 -29.84
N SER A 855 -12.94 0.50 -29.81
CA SER A 855 -14.26 0.25 -29.20
C SER A 855 -15.03 -0.92 -29.83
N ALA A 856 -14.73 -1.29 -31.08
CA ALA A 856 -15.39 -2.41 -31.76
C ALA A 856 -15.00 -3.78 -31.20
N GLN A 857 -13.74 -3.95 -30.80
CA GLN A 857 -13.19 -5.16 -30.20
C GLN A 857 -13.70 -5.29 -28.76
N ALA A 858 -13.68 -4.18 -28.01
CA ALA A 858 -14.30 -4.11 -26.68
C ALA A 858 -15.77 -4.51 -26.73
N ARG A 859 -16.55 -3.93 -27.67
CA ARG A 859 -17.95 -4.32 -27.91
C ARG A 859 -18.10 -5.80 -28.22
N LYS A 860 -17.28 -6.37 -29.11
CA LYS A 860 -17.34 -7.79 -29.47
C LYS A 860 -17.10 -8.68 -28.24
N LEU A 861 -16.10 -8.33 -27.43
CA LEU A 861 -15.80 -9.05 -26.20
C LEU A 861 -16.92 -8.91 -25.16
N ILE A 862 -17.46 -7.72 -24.96
CA ILE A 862 -18.57 -7.49 -24.03
C ILE A 862 -19.79 -8.32 -24.44
N LEU A 863 -20.16 -8.28 -25.73
CA LEU A 863 -21.27 -9.08 -26.26
C LEU A 863 -21.04 -10.58 -26.10
N GLU A 864 -19.78 -11.02 -26.23
CA GLU A 864 -19.41 -12.39 -25.99
C GLU A 864 -19.71 -12.78 -24.53
N TYR A 865 -19.37 -11.94 -23.55
CA TYR A 865 -19.49 -12.24 -22.11
C TYR A 865 -20.81 -11.78 -21.45
N LEU A 866 -21.72 -11.17 -22.21
CA LEU A 866 -23.00 -10.68 -21.72
C LEU A 866 -24.04 -11.83 -21.61
N PRO A 867 -24.56 -12.14 -20.40
CA PRO A 867 -25.53 -13.23 -20.23
C PRO A 867 -26.96 -12.82 -20.68
N ASP A 868 -27.74 -13.77 -21.21
CA ASP A 868 -29.14 -13.58 -21.63
C ASP A 868 -30.09 -13.33 -20.44
N SER A 869 -31.21 -12.61 -20.67
CA SER A 869 -32.11 -12.16 -19.58
C SER A 869 -32.84 -13.29 -18.90
N GLU A 870 -33.16 -14.35 -19.64
CA GLU A 870 -33.89 -15.51 -19.14
C GLU A 870 -33.00 -16.50 -18.38
N THR A 871 -31.66 -16.38 -18.48
CA THR A 871 -30.69 -17.30 -17.87
C THR A 871 -29.90 -16.70 -16.71
N ALA A 872 -30.08 -15.40 -16.43
CA ALA A 872 -29.43 -14.69 -15.34
C ALA A 872 -30.23 -14.84 -14.03
N GLY A 873 -29.69 -15.58 -13.05
CA GLY A 873 -30.17 -15.52 -11.67
C GLY A 873 -29.73 -14.22 -10.97
N ASP A 874 -30.24 -13.95 -9.77
CA ASP A 874 -30.07 -12.66 -9.06
C ASP A 874 -28.62 -12.20 -8.92
N SER A 875 -27.67 -13.10 -8.63
CA SER A 875 -26.24 -12.79 -8.50
C SER A 875 -25.53 -12.44 -9.83
N LYS A 876 -26.13 -12.78 -10.97
CA LYS A 876 -25.60 -12.49 -12.32
C LYS A 876 -26.16 -11.19 -12.92
N LEU A 877 -27.23 -10.64 -12.33
CA LEU A 877 -27.87 -9.41 -12.82
C LEU A 877 -26.96 -8.17 -12.64
N ASP A 878 -26.20 -8.05 -11.54
CA ASP A 878 -25.29 -6.91 -11.34
C ASP A 878 -24.16 -6.85 -12.38
N GLY A 879 -23.50 -7.99 -12.65
CA GLY A 879 -22.46 -8.08 -13.67
C GLY A 879 -23.00 -7.81 -15.08
N ARG A 880 -24.23 -8.25 -15.37
CA ARG A 880 -24.91 -7.93 -16.63
C ARG A 880 -25.15 -6.43 -16.78
N TYR A 881 -25.61 -5.73 -15.75
CA TYR A 881 -25.85 -4.28 -15.81
C TYR A 881 -24.58 -3.50 -16.10
N ARG A 882 -23.47 -3.87 -15.46
CA ARG A 882 -22.15 -3.25 -15.72
C ARG A 882 -21.66 -3.55 -17.14
N LEU A 883 -21.80 -4.78 -17.63
CA LEU A 883 -21.46 -5.11 -19.02
C LEU A 883 -22.34 -4.35 -20.04
N LEU A 884 -23.65 -4.18 -19.77
CA LEU A 884 -24.53 -3.37 -20.61
C LEU A 884 -24.14 -1.88 -20.60
N TYR A 885 -23.67 -1.38 -19.46
CA TYR A 885 -23.13 -0.03 -19.36
C TYR A 885 -21.86 0.12 -20.21
N GLU A 886 -20.89 -0.79 -20.09
CA GLU A 886 -19.69 -0.76 -20.92
C GLU A 886 -20.01 -0.92 -22.41
N LEU A 887 -21.01 -1.74 -22.76
CA LEU A 887 -21.51 -1.86 -24.13
C LEU A 887 -22.06 -0.53 -24.64
N GLY A 888 -22.79 0.19 -23.79
CA GLY A 888 -23.29 1.53 -24.09
C GLY A 888 -22.15 2.53 -24.31
N CYS A 889 -21.12 2.49 -23.48
CA CYS A 889 -19.92 3.32 -23.63
C CYS A 889 -19.17 3.02 -24.94
N ALA A 890 -19.02 1.75 -25.29
CA ALA A 890 -18.43 1.33 -26.57
C ALA A 890 -19.23 1.87 -27.76
N TYR A 891 -20.57 1.82 -27.72
CA TYR A 891 -21.42 2.43 -28.75
C TYR A 891 -21.31 3.96 -28.80
N CYS A 892 -21.16 4.64 -27.66
CA CYS A 892 -20.89 6.09 -27.64
C CYS A 892 -19.58 6.43 -28.35
N ALA A 893 -18.51 5.66 -28.09
CA ALA A 893 -17.21 5.84 -28.75
C ALA A 893 -17.31 5.61 -30.27
N GLU A 894 -18.16 4.69 -30.71
CA GLU A 894 -18.46 4.45 -32.14
C GLU A 894 -19.46 5.46 -32.74
N LYS A 895 -19.90 6.46 -31.99
CA LYS A 895 -20.93 7.46 -32.37
C LYS A 895 -22.31 6.84 -32.67
N GLU A 896 -22.55 5.62 -32.18
CA GLU A 896 -23.81 4.89 -32.27
C GLU A 896 -24.75 5.21 -31.09
N PHE A 897 -25.00 6.50 -30.85
CA PHE A 897 -25.65 6.99 -29.62
C PHE A 897 -27.07 6.43 -29.36
N ILE A 898 -27.81 6.09 -30.41
CA ILE A 898 -29.14 5.46 -30.27
C ILE A 898 -29.02 4.04 -29.70
N LYS A 899 -28.00 3.28 -30.11
CA LYS A 899 -27.74 1.94 -29.55
C LYS A 899 -27.23 2.07 -28.11
N ALA A 900 -26.36 3.04 -27.83
CA ALA A 900 -25.92 3.34 -26.47
C ALA A 900 -27.11 3.64 -25.53
N LEU A 901 -28.03 4.52 -25.95
CA LEU A 901 -29.24 4.81 -25.18
C LEU A 901 -30.14 3.59 -24.97
N LYS A 902 -30.20 2.65 -25.92
CA LYS A 902 -30.95 1.39 -25.72
C LYS A 902 -30.31 0.56 -24.60
N CYS A 903 -28.99 0.41 -24.60
CA CYS A 903 -28.26 -0.30 -23.55
C CYS A 903 -28.48 0.36 -22.18
N PHE A 904 -28.27 1.68 -22.06
CA PHE A 904 -28.42 2.37 -20.79
C PHE A 904 -29.88 2.38 -20.27
N ASN A 905 -30.86 2.61 -21.15
CA ASN A 905 -32.27 2.58 -20.75
C ASN A 905 -32.74 1.17 -20.37
N GLN A 906 -32.16 0.12 -20.96
CA GLN A 906 -32.41 -1.24 -20.53
C GLN A 906 -31.95 -1.44 -19.09
N VAL A 907 -30.74 -1.00 -18.73
CA VAL A 907 -30.25 -1.08 -17.35
C VAL A 907 -31.14 -0.29 -16.38
N LEU A 908 -31.54 0.94 -16.75
CA LEU A 908 -32.46 1.75 -15.94
C LEU A 908 -33.83 1.07 -15.77
N GLY A 909 -34.39 0.54 -16.86
CA GLY A 909 -35.69 -0.13 -16.85
C GLY A 909 -35.69 -1.38 -15.99
N ASP A 910 -34.71 -2.26 -16.19
CA ASP A 910 -34.56 -3.51 -15.45
C ASP A 910 -34.37 -3.26 -13.93
N ARG A 911 -33.61 -2.23 -13.55
CA ARG A 911 -33.42 -1.84 -12.14
C ARG A 911 -34.69 -1.24 -11.51
N SER A 912 -35.43 -0.41 -12.25
CA SER A 912 -36.69 0.18 -11.78
C SER A 912 -37.81 -0.85 -11.58
N LEU A 913 -37.75 -2.00 -12.27
CA LEU A 913 -38.67 -3.12 -12.13
C LEU A 913 -38.28 -4.07 -10.99
N ALA A 914 -36.99 -4.18 -10.69
CA ALA A 914 -36.46 -5.10 -9.67
C ALA A 914 -36.45 -4.54 -8.25
N SER A 915 -36.37 -3.21 -8.06
CA SER A 915 -36.25 -2.60 -6.74
C SER A 915 -37.42 -1.67 -6.42
N GLY A 916 -38.20 -2.02 -5.40
CA GLY A 916 -39.13 -1.09 -4.74
C GLY A 916 -38.41 -0.07 -3.83
N LEU A 917 -37.14 0.23 -4.09
CA LEU A 917 -36.25 1.11 -3.32
C LEU A 917 -35.85 2.30 -4.19
N SER A 918 -35.56 3.46 -3.59
CA SER A 918 -35.12 4.64 -4.34
C SER A 918 -33.74 4.42 -4.95
N ASP A 919 -33.68 4.38 -6.28
CA ASP A 919 -32.47 4.20 -7.12
C ASP A 919 -31.31 5.21 -6.85
N GLU A 920 -31.49 6.20 -5.96
CA GLU A 920 -30.54 7.31 -5.73
C GLU A 920 -29.39 6.97 -4.75
N ASP A 921 -29.33 5.76 -4.17
CA ASP A 921 -28.30 5.38 -3.19
C ASP A 921 -27.16 4.50 -3.73
N ASP A 922 -27.11 4.18 -5.03
CA ASP A 922 -26.00 3.43 -5.67
C ASP A 922 -25.12 4.35 -6.53
N THR A 923 -23.79 4.27 -6.37
CA THR A 923 -22.82 5.06 -7.15
C THR A 923 -22.85 4.68 -8.64
N PHE A 924 -23.13 3.41 -8.96
CA PHE A 924 -23.27 2.95 -10.35
C PHE A 924 -24.50 3.56 -11.04
N HIS A 925 -25.57 3.89 -10.30
CA HIS A 925 -26.72 4.61 -10.87
C HIS A 925 -26.30 5.95 -11.47
N TYR A 926 -25.40 6.67 -10.80
CA TYR A 926 -24.92 7.97 -11.28
C TYR A 926 -24.04 7.85 -12.52
N PHE A 927 -23.18 6.83 -12.62
CA PHE A 927 -22.47 6.54 -13.86
C PHE A 927 -23.43 6.25 -15.01
N LEU A 928 -24.46 5.44 -14.77
CA LEU A 928 -25.46 5.14 -15.78
C LEU A 928 -26.19 6.40 -16.29
N LEU A 929 -26.56 7.30 -15.38
CA LEU A 929 -27.11 8.61 -15.76
C LEU A 929 -26.10 9.45 -16.56
N SER A 930 -24.82 9.43 -16.19
CA SER A 930 -23.76 10.12 -16.92
C SER A 930 -23.61 9.59 -18.35
N GLY A 931 -23.54 8.27 -18.52
CA GLY A 931 -23.50 7.63 -19.83
C GLY A 931 -24.71 7.99 -20.72
N ILE A 932 -25.91 8.07 -20.14
CA ILE A 932 -27.11 8.55 -20.83
C ILE A 932 -26.95 10.02 -21.24
N GLY A 933 -26.43 10.85 -20.35
CA GLY A 933 -26.16 12.26 -20.62
C GLY A 933 -25.17 12.43 -21.77
N SER A 934 -24.06 11.68 -21.75
CA SER A 934 -23.06 11.64 -22.83
C SER A 934 -23.66 11.21 -24.17
N ALA A 935 -24.52 10.18 -24.18
CA ALA A 935 -25.21 9.75 -25.40
C ALA A 935 -26.18 10.82 -25.94
N TYR A 936 -26.91 11.53 -25.07
CA TYR A 936 -27.75 12.66 -25.48
C TYR A 936 -26.92 13.84 -26.00
N ALA A 937 -25.79 14.15 -25.37
CA ALA A 937 -24.88 15.19 -25.85
C ALA A 937 -24.31 14.84 -27.24
N GLY A 938 -23.97 13.57 -27.48
CA GLY A 938 -23.57 13.07 -28.80
C GLY A 938 -24.65 13.21 -29.88
N LEU A 939 -25.93 13.15 -29.50
CA LEU A 939 -27.08 13.43 -30.38
C LEU A 939 -27.39 14.93 -30.56
N GLY A 940 -26.61 15.82 -29.93
CA GLY A 940 -26.89 17.26 -29.91
C GLY A 940 -28.08 17.66 -29.02
N ARG A 941 -28.59 16.74 -28.20
CA ARG A 941 -29.70 16.94 -27.26
C ARG A 941 -29.18 17.38 -25.89
N PHE A 942 -28.65 18.60 -25.85
CA PHE A 942 -27.89 19.09 -24.71
C PHE A 942 -28.75 19.38 -23.47
N ASP A 943 -30.04 19.71 -23.62
CA ASP A 943 -30.95 19.92 -22.47
C ASP A 943 -31.19 18.62 -21.70
N GLU A 944 -31.39 17.52 -22.41
CA GLU A 944 -31.47 16.19 -21.82
C GLU A 944 -30.13 15.77 -21.21
N ALA A 945 -29.02 16.02 -21.90
CA ALA A 945 -27.68 15.72 -21.39
C ALA A 945 -27.42 16.41 -20.04
N LEU A 946 -27.70 17.72 -19.96
CA LEU A 946 -27.58 18.49 -18.72
C LEU A 946 -28.48 17.96 -17.61
N ARG A 947 -29.71 17.56 -17.94
CA ARG A 947 -30.64 16.99 -16.95
C ARG A 947 -30.07 15.72 -16.32
N PHE A 948 -29.49 14.83 -17.12
CA PHE A 948 -28.96 13.55 -16.64
C PHE A 948 -27.62 13.70 -15.91
N CYS A 949 -26.62 14.36 -16.52
CA CYS A 949 -25.32 14.61 -15.89
C CYS A 949 -25.46 15.49 -14.62
N GLY A 950 -26.35 16.49 -14.64
CA GLY A 950 -26.62 17.32 -13.47
C GLY A 950 -27.22 16.55 -12.30
N ARG A 951 -28.16 15.62 -12.57
CA ARG A 951 -28.73 14.75 -11.53
C ARG A 951 -27.67 13.81 -10.96
N ALA A 952 -26.80 13.29 -11.83
CA ALA A 952 -25.71 12.40 -11.44
C ALA A 952 -24.70 13.10 -10.52
N PHE A 953 -24.29 14.31 -10.90
CA PHE A 953 -23.35 15.11 -10.12
C PHE A 953 -23.89 15.48 -8.74
N ILE A 954 -25.14 15.96 -8.65
CA ILE A 954 -25.78 16.32 -7.36
C ILE A 954 -25.86 15.11 -6.43
N GLY A 955 -26.18 13.94 -6.98
CA GLY A 955 -26.27 12.71 -6.22
C GLY A 955 -24.92 12.25 -5.66
N LEU A 956 -23.87 12.27 -6.48
CA LEU A 956 -22.51 11.95 -6.02
C LEU A 956 -21.96 12.98 -5.03
N GLU A 957 -22.17 14.27 -5.26
CA GLU A 957 -21.71 15.34 -4.36
C GLU A 957 -22.27 15.17 -2.94
N ARG A 958 -23.53 14.71 -2.80
CA ARG A 958 -24.10 14.33 -1.49
C ARG A 958 -23.33 13.18 -0.85
N LYS A 959 -22.94 12.16 -1.63
CA LYS A 959 -22.16 11.02 -1.14
C LYS A 959 -20.73 11.37 -0.75
N LEU A 960 -20.11 12.35 -1.39
CA LEU A 960 -18.76 12.82 -1.04
C LEU A 960 -18.68 13.29 0.42
N SER A 961 -19.76 13.86 0.97
CA SER A 961 -19.84 14.27 2.38
C SER A 961 -19.77 13.09 3.37
N THR A 962 -20.06 11.88 2.89
CA THR A 962 -19.96 10.61 3.63
C THR A 962 -18.69 9.81 3.29
N GLY A 963 -17.75 10.40 2.54
CA GLY A 963 -16.46 9.80 2.18
C GLY A 963 -16.49 8.78 1.03
N HIS A 964 -17.57 8.71 0.26
CA HIS A 964 -17.72 7.74 -0.84
C HIS A 964 -17.93 8.46 -2.18
N GLY A 965 -17.46 7.86 -3.28
CA GLY A 965 -17.75 8.33 -4.65
C GLY A 965 -16.77 9.35 -5.23
N HIS A 966 -15.56 9.47 -4.67
CA HIS A 966 -14.58 10.50 -5.03
C HIS A 966 -13.96 10.32 -6.43
N GLU A 967 -13.78 9.10 -6.93
CA GLU A 967 -13.28 8.93 -8.31
C GLU A 967 -14.42 9.18 -9.31
N GLU A 968 -15.61 8.69 -8.97
CA GLU A 968 -16.81 8.78 -9.78
C GLU A 968 -17.29 10.22 -9.96
N ALA A 969 -17.24 11.03 -8.90
CA ALA A 969 -17.64 12.43 -8.96
C ALA A 969 -16.74 13.25 -9.88
N MET A 970 -15.46 12.88 -10.01
CA MET A 970 -14.51 13.55 -10.88
C MET A 970 -14.87 13.34 -12.34
N THR A 971 -15.11 12.08 -12.74
CA THR A 971 -15.52 11.73 -14.11
C THR A 971 -16.83 12.42 -14.50
N ILE A 972 -17.84 12.40 -13.62
CA ILE A 972 -19.14 13.02 -13.91
C ILE A 972 -19.05 14.56 -13.95
N ALA A 973 -18.21 15.17 -13.12
CA ALA A 973 -17.94 16.61 -13.17
C ALA A 973 -17.35 17.03 -14.52
N ALA A 974 -16.44 16.23 -15.06
CA ALA A 974 -15.84 16.46 -16.37
C ALA A 974 -16.87 16.39 -17.49
N GLU A 975 -17.70 15.34 -17.51
CA GLU A 975 -18.75 15.20 -18.51
C GLU A 975 -19.80 16.33 -18.46
N LEU A 976 -20.20 16.73 -17.25
CA LEU A 976 -21.13 17.84 -17.05
C LEU A 976 -20.52 19.17 -17.51
N SER A 977 -19.25 19.41 -17.15
CA SER A 977 -18.52 20.62 -17.53
C SER A 977 -18.33 20.73 -19.04
N ASP A 978 -18.01 19.63 -19.71
CA ASP A 978 -17.91 19.57 -21.16
C ASP A 978 -19.25 19.85 -21.85
N THR A 979 -20.34 19.30 -21.32
CA THR A 979 -21.70 19.57 -21.83
C THR A 979 -22.07 21.05 -21.66
N LEU A 980 -21.76 21.64 -20.52
CA LEU A 980 -21.98 23.06 -20.24
C LEU A 980 -21.13 23.96 -21.16
N ARG A 981 -19.87 23.60 -21.42
CA ARG A 981 -18.99 24.32 -22.36
C ARG A 981 -19.53 24.30 -23.79
N LYS A 982 -19.99 23.14 -24.28
CA LYS A 982 -20.59 23.02 -25.63
C LYS A 982 -21.84 23.87 -25.81
N LEU A 983 -22.55 24.18 -24.72
CA LEU A 983 -23.69 25.10 -24.68
C LEU A 983 -23.31 26.58 -24.50
N GLY A 984 -22.02 26.91 -24.41
CA GLY A 984 -21.54 28.27 -24.10
C GLY A 984 -21.80 28.72 -22.66
N ARG A 985 -22.15 27.79 -21.76
CA ARG A 985 -22.47 28.04 -20.34
C ARG A 985 -21.25 27.84 -19.44
N THR A 986 -20.10 28.36 -19.85
CA THR A 986 -18.79 28.14 -19.18
C THR A 986 -18.79 28.59 -17.71
N ARG A 987 -19.59 29.60 -17.34
CA ARG A 987 -19.72 30.07 -15.95
C ARG A 987 -20.27 28.98 -15.02
N GLU A 988 -21.22 28.19 -15.50
CA GLU A 988 -21.80 27.10 -14.72
C GLU A 988 -20.86 25.89 -14.62
N ALA A 989 -19.99 25.68 -15.62
CA ALA A 989 -18.92 24.69 -15.55
C ALA A 989 -17.88 25.07 -14.47
N ILE A 990 -17.56 26.36 -14.35
CA ILE A 990 -16.69 26.86 -13.28
C ILE A 990 -17.33 26.63 -11.90
N GLU A 991 -18.62 26.94 -11.75
CA GLU A 991 -19.36 26.72 -10.51
C GLU A 991 -19.40 25.22 -10.14
N ASN A 992 -19.49 24.33 -11.13
CA ASN A 992 -19.43 22.87 -10.95
C ASN A 992 -18.10 22.43 -10.32
N TYR A 993 -16.97 22.78 -10.93
CA TYR A 993 -15.66 22.39 -10.42
C TYR A 993 -15.30 23.08 -9.10
N GLN A 994 -15.75 24.32 -8.86
CA GLN A 994 -15.58 24.97 -7.55
C GLN A 994 -16.27 24.19 -6.42
N ARG A 995 -17.46 23.68 -6.69
CA ARG A 995 -18.19 22.81 -5.75
C ARG A 995 -17.47 21.49 -5.53
N LEU A 996 -16.94 20.88 -6.59
CA LEU A 996 -16.17 19.64 -6.49
C LEU A 996 -14.89 19.83 -5.68
N VAL A 997 -14.09 20.84 -6.00
CA VAL A 997 -12.87 21.25 -5.28
C VAL A 997 -13.16 21.46 -3.80
N THR A 998 -14.25 22.17 -3.49
CA THR A 998 -14.66 22.43 -2.10
C THR A 998 -14.99 21.12 -1.38
N SER A 999 -15.74 20.23 -2.04
CA SER A 999 -16.11 18.93 -1.49
C SER A 999 -14.88 18.06 -1.24
N TYR A 1000 -13.97 17.94 -2.22
CA TYR A 1000 -12.74 17.16 -2.10
C TYR A 1000 -11.77 17.72 -1.06
N THR A 1001 -11.62 19.04 -1.00
CA THR A 1001 -10.79 19.68 0.03
C THR A 1001 -11.32 19.40 1.44
N GLN A 1002 -12.65 19.32 1.61
CA GLN A 1002 -13.28 19.03 2.90
C GLN A 1002 -13.21 17.54 3.27
N SER A 1003 -13.38 16.64 2.30
CA SER A 1003 -13.47 15.20 2.54
C SER A 1003 -12.09 14.50 2.55
N LEU A 1004 -11.24 14.80 1.57
CA LEU A 1004 -9.94 14.14 1.34
C LEU A 1004 -8.75 15.00 1.81
N GLY A 1005 -8.98 16.30 2.01
CA GLY A 1005 -7.95 17.26 2.34
C GLY A 1005 -7.36 17.96 1.11
N PRO A 1006 -6.68 19.10 1.31
CA PRO A 1006 -6.19 19.97 0.23
C PRO A 1006 -5.03 19.38 -0.58
N THR A 1007 -4.38 18.34 -0.06
CA THR A 1007 -3.20 17.74 -0.66
C THR A 1007 -3.47 16.45 -1.41
N HIS A 1008 -4.68 15.89 -1.27
CA HIS A 1008 -5.03 14.65 -1.94
C HIS A 1008 -4.99 14.79 -3.46
N ARG A 1009 -4.47 13.78 -4.17
CA ARG A 1009 -4.31 13.74 -5.64
C ARG A 1009 -5.56 14.18 -6.40
N LEU A 1010 -6.73 13.61 -6.07
CA LEU A 1010 -8.02 13.99 -6.67
C LEU A 1010 -8.40 15.46 -6.41
N THR A 1011 -8.08 16.01 -5.24
CA THR A 1011 -8.28 17.44 -4.95
C THR A 1011 -7.39 18.29 -5.85
N LEU A 1012 -6.13 17.88 -6.06
CA LEU A 1012 -5.18 18.58 -6.93
C LEU A 1012 -5.61 18.53 -8.40
N HIS A 1013 -6.07 17.39 -8.91
CA HIS A 1013 -6.65 17.32 -10.26
C HIS A 1013 -7.88 18.20 -10.41
N SER A 1014 -8.77 18.26 -9.41
CA SER A 1014 -9.94 19.12 -9.49
C SER A 1014 -9.59 20.62 -9.55
N PHE A 1015 -8.43 21.05 -8.98
CA PHE A 1015 -7.93 22.41 -9.17
C PHE A 1015 -7.47 22.66 -10.61
N ASP A 1016 -6.87 21.66 -11.27
CA ASP A 1016 -6.42 21.78 -12.65
C ASP A 1016 -7.59 21.85 -13.63
N ASP A 1017 -8.62 21.01 -13.43
CA ASP A 1017 -9.81 21.05 -14.26
C ASP A 1017 -10.58 22.37 -14.10
N LEU A 1018 -10.60 22.91 -12.88
CA LEU A 1018 -11.12 24.26 -12.61
C LEU A 1018 -10.30 25.33 -13.35
N GLY A 1019 -8.97 25.29 -13.25
CA GLY A 1019 -8.07 26.21 -13.94
C GLY A 1019 -8.25 26.16 -15.47
N THR A 1020 -8.34 24.97 -16.03
CA THR A 1020 -8.56 24.74 -17.47
C THR A 1020 -9.92 25.31 -17.90
N THR A 1021 -10.94 25.19 -17.06
CA THR A 1021 -12.26 25.80 -17.33
C THR A 1021 -12.20 27.33 -17.33
N TYR A 1022 -11.39 27.96 -16.47
CA TYR A 1022 -11.12 29.40 -16.53
C TYR A 1022 -10.35 29.81 -17.79
N MET A 1023 -9.45 28.97 -18.32
CA MET A 1023 -8.80 29.21 -19.60
C MET A 1023 -9.82 29.27 -20.75
N TYR A 1024 -10.82 28.37 -20.78
CA TYR A 1024 -11.93 28.42 -21.75
C TYR A 1024 -12.73 29.72 -21.70
N GLN A 1025 -12.77 30.40 -20.56
CA GLN A 1025 -13.37 31.72 -20.41
C GLN A 1025 -12.40 32.87 -20.76
N LYS A 1026 -11.20 32.57 -21.28
CA LYS A 1026 -10.10 33.52 -21.49
C LYS A 1026 -9.69 34.29 -20.23
N SER A 1027 -9.98 33.72 -19.06
CA SER A 1027 -9.68 34.30 -17.75
C SER A 1027 -8.36 33.74 -17.21
N TYR A 1028 -7.29 33.93 -17.99
CA TYR A 1028 -5.99 33.29 -17.77
C TYR A 1028 -5.35 33.62 -16.41
N ARG A 1029 -5.57 34.85 -15.88
CA ARG A 1029 -5.08 35.21 -14.54
C ARG A 1029 -5.80 34.47 -13.40
N GLU A 1030 -7.06 34.11 -13.58
CA GLU A 1030 -7.76 33.28 -12.58
C GLU A 1030 -7.36 31.82 -12.70
N ALA A 1031 -7.14 31.32 -13.93
CA ALA A 1031 -6.59 29.98 -14.18
C ALA A 1031 -5.22 29.79 -13.50
N LEU A 1032 -4.32 30.78 -13.66
CA LEU A 1032 -3.00 30.78 -13.02
C LEU A 1032 -3.06 30.57 -11.50
N LYS A 1033 -4.00 31.22 -10.79
CA LYS A 1033 -4.10 31.07 -9.33
C LYS A 1033 -4.37 29.62 -8.91
N TRP A 1034 -5.18 28.89 -9.68
CA TRP A 1034 -5.53 27.50 -9.38
C TRP A 1034 -4.38 26.56 -9.72
N PHE A 1035 -3.76 26.73 -10.90
CA PHE A 1035 -2.60 25.94 -11.29
C PHE A 1035 -1.39 26.18 -10.37
N GLU A 1036 -1.08 27.43 -10.01
CA GLU A 1036 0.01 27.73 -9.08
C GLU A 1036 -0.24 27.16 -7.67
N HIS A 1037 -1.51 27.14 -7.23
CA HIS A 1037 -1.88 26.53 -5.96
C HIS A 1037 -1.69 25.00 -5.99
N ALA A 1038 -2.14 24.35 -7.06
CA ALA A 1038 -1.94 22.92 -7.27
C ALA A 1038 -0.43 22.60 -7.37
N LEU A 1039 0.32 23.35 -8.18
CA LEU A 1039 1.75 23.22 -8.36
C LEU A 1039 2.51 23.34 -7.04
N LYS A 1040 2.23 24.37 -6.24
CA LYS A 1040 2.91 24.59 -4.96
C LYS A 1040 2.67 23.43 -3.99
N THR A 1041 1.47 22.86 -4.02
CA THR A 1041 1.10 21.73 -3.16
C THR A 1041 1.78 20.46 -3.66
N ARG A 1042 1.74 20.19 -4.97
CA ARG A 1042 2.47 19.09 -5.60
C ARG A 1042 3.97 19.16 -5.35
N GLN A 1043 4.59 20.33 -5.43
CA GLN A 1043 6.02 20.54 -5.16
C GLN A 1043 6.44 20.23 -3.71
N ILE A 1044 5.50 20.18 -2.76
CA ILE A 1044 5.76 19.81 -1.36
C ILE A 1044 5.70 18.28 -1.19
N GLU A 1045 4.87 17.59 -1.97
CA GLU A 1045 4.55 16.17 -1.76
C GLU A 1045 5.16 15.22 -2.79
N LEU A 1046 5.37 15.71 -4.01
CA LEU A 1046 5.87 14.94 -5.14
C LEU A 1046 7.32 15.36 -5.48
N PRO A 1047 8.12 14.42 -5.99
CA PRO A 1047 9.31 14.75 -6.77
C PRO A 1047 8.93 15.68 -7.97
N ALA A 1048 9.87 16.47 -8.46
CA ALA A 1048 9.96 17.55 -9.48
C ALA A 1048 9.23 17.17 -10.70
N GLY A 1049 9.82 16.91 -11.84
CA GLY A 1049 9.00 16.37 -12.92
C GLY A 1049 8.39 14.99 -12.69
N ASP A 1050 7.86 14.67 -11.51
CA ASP A 1050 6.60 13.94 -11.52
C ASP A 1050 5.70 14.51 -12.64
N ARG A 1051 5.16 13.59 -13.45
CA ARG A 1051 4.39 13.92 -14.64
C ARG A 1051 3.29 14.93 -14.33
N GLU A 1052 2.67 14.85 -13.15
CA GLU A 1052 1.62 15.77 -12.75
C GLU A 1052 2.11 17.20 -12.51
N ILE A 1053 3.35 17.38 -12.05
CA ILE A 1053 3.95 18.70 -11.91
C ILE A 1053 4.22 19.32 -13.28
N LEU A 1054 4.62 18.51 -14.26
CA LEU A 1054 4.91 18.98 -15.62
C LEU A 1054 3.66 19.33 -16.40
N GLU A 1055 2.67 18.45 -16.35
CA GLU A 1055 1.35 18.73 -16.91
C GLU A 1055 0.79 20.03 -16.32
N ASN A 1056 1.00 20.27 -15.02
CA ASN A 1056 0.57 21.49 -14.37
C ASN A 1056 1.39 22.73 -14.78
N ILE A 1057 2.70 22.60 -14.96
CA ILE A 1057 3.57 23.67 -15.45
C ILE A 1057 3.25 24.01 -16.91
N ASN A 1058 2.92 23.03 -17.76
CA ASN A 1058 2.44 23.25 -19.12
C ASN A 1058 1.16 24.08 -19.15
N LEU A 1059 0.21 23.79 -18.26
CA LEU A 1059 -1.02 24.58 -18.11
C LEU A 1059 -0.72 26.02 -17.68
N ILE A 1060 0.26 26.22 -16.80
CA ILE A 1060 0.75 27.55 -16.40
C ILE A 1060 1.40 28.27 -17.60
N ALA A 1061 2.28 27.60 -18.34
CA ALA A 1061 2.94 28.17 -19.50
C ALA A 1061 1.98 28.55 -20.61
N ALA A 1062 0.95 27.74 -20.85
CA ALA A 1062 -0.13 28.09 -21.76
C ALA A 1062 -0.83 29.38 -21.30
N CYS A 1063 -1.09 29.56 -20.00
CA CYS A 1063 -1.66 30.81 -19.49
C CYS A 1063 -0.75 32.03 -19.68
N TYR A 1064 0.55 31.90 -19.43
CA TYR A 1064 1.53 32.98 -19.65
C TYR A 1064 1.62 33.37 -21.13
N SER A 1065 1.63 32.36 -22.03
CA SER A 1065 1.58 32.57 -23.48
C SER A 1065 0.33 33.34 -23.91
N PHE A 1066 -0.86 32.94 -23.44
CA PHE A 1066 -2.10 33.67 -23.74
C PHE A 1066 -2.19 35.08 -23.13
N LEU A 1067 -1.36 35.38 -22.11
CA LEU A 1067 -1.27 36.70 -21.49
C LEU A 1067 -0.21 37.60 -22.15
N ASP A 1068 0.55 37.10 -23.13
CA ASP A 1068 1.75 37.76 -23.68
C ASP A 1068 2.75 38.15 -22.55
N GLU A 1069 2.82 37.32 -21.51
CA GLU A 1069 3.72 37.51 -20.37
C GLU A 1069 4.85 36.47 -20.42
N GLU A 1070 6.05 36.90 -20.01
CA GLU A 1070 7.20 36.01 -19.96
C GLU A 1070 7.04 35.01 -18.81
N LEU A 1071 7.14 33.72 -19.13
CA LEU A 1071 7.11 32.66 -18.12
C LEU A 1071 8.31 32.84 -17.16
N PRO A 1072 8.10 32.79 -15.83
CA PRO A 1072 9.19 32.90 -14.87
C PRO A 1072 10.30 31.88 -15.15
N GLU A 1073 11.57 32.30 -15.04
CA GLU A 1073 12.71 31.44 -15.38
C GLU A 1073 12.75 30.13 -14.60
N ASN A 1074 12.31 30.14 -13.34
CA ASN A 1074 12.21 28.94 -12.52
C ASN A 1074 11.16 27.93 -13.02
N LEU A 1075 10.19 28.36 -13.85
CA LEU A 1075 9.22 27.49 -14.51
C LEU A 1075 9.66 27.10 -15.92
N LYS A 1076 10.36 27.99 -16.65
CA LYS A 1076 11.03 27.65 -17.93
C LYS A 1076 12.04 26.53 -17.76
N GLU A 1077 12.89 26.61 -16.72
CA GLU A 1077 13.86 25.56 -16.38
C GLU A 1077 13.19 24.19 -16.16
N LEU A 1078 11.95 24.15 -15.63
CA LEU A 1078 11.17 22.92 -15.40
C LEU A 1078 10.46 22.39 -16.65
N LEU A 1079 10.14 23.26 -17.61
CA LEU A 1079 9.57 22.93 -18.93
C LEU A 1079 10.62 22.39 -19.90
N ASP A 1080 11.82 22.95 -19.90
CA ASP A 1080 12.94 22.50 -20.74
C ASP A 1080 13.36 21.04 -20.45
N LEU A 1081 12.90 20.51 -19.31
CA LEU A 1081 13.06 19.11 -18.91
C LEU A 1081 12.01 18.16 -19.53
N GLU A 1082 11.01 18.67 -20.24
CA GLU A 1082 9.98 17.85 -20.91
C GLU A 1082 10.43 17.41 -22.32
N ASP A 1083 11.12 18.29 -23.04
CA ASP A 1083 11.73 18.00 -24.35
C ASP A 1083 12.93 17.02 -24.27
N SER A 1084 13.37 16.64 -23.05
CA SER A 1084 14.47 15.69 -22.81
C SER A 1084 14.04 14.24 -22.53
N LEU A 1085 12.73 13.97 -22.40
CA LEU A 1085 12.18 12.65 -22.04
C LEU A 1085 12.18 11.67 -23.23
N PRO A 1086 12.68 10.41 -23.11
CA PRO A 1086 12.59 9.43 -24.20
C PRO A 1086 11.20 8.79 -24.27
N PRO A 1087 10.73 8.37 -25.47
CA PRO A 1087 9.48 7.64 -25.61
C PRO A 1087 9.56 6.24 -24.95
N ILE A 1088 8.43 5.78 -24.42
CA ILE A 1088 8.29 4.56 -23.62
C ILE A 1088 8.56 3.29 -24.49
N PRO A 1089 9.29 2.27 -23.99
CA PRO A 1089 9.57 1.06 -24.77
C PRO A 1089 8.37 0.11 -24.85
N ILE A 1090 7.96 -0.24 -26.07
CA ILE A 1090 7.05 -1.37 -26.35
C ILE A 1090 7.87 -2.66 -26.32
N SER A 1091 7.63 -3.54 -25.34
CA SER A 1091 8.28 -4.86 -25.30
C SER A 1091 7.58 -5.82 -26.27
N ASN A 1092 8.07 -5.91 -27.50
CA ASN A 1092 7.78 -7.02 -28.41
C ASN A 1092 8.51 -8.28 -27.94
N GLN A 1093 7.80 -9.23 -27.35
CA GLN A 1093 8.24 -10.63 -27.30
C GLN A 1093 7.06 -11.58 -27.50
N GLY A 1094 6.93 -12.05 -28.75
CA GLY A 1094 6.24 -13.27 -29.15
C GLY A 1094 7.05 -13.88 -30.29
N GLY A 1095 7.88 -14.87 -29.95
CA GLY A 1095 8.81 -15.52 -30.88
C GLY A 1095 8.10 -16.31 -31.98
N SER A 1096 8.84 -16.46 -33.07
CA SER A 1096 8.51 -17.12 -34.32
C SER A 1096 8.02 -18.56 -34.17
N GLU A 1097 6.96 -18.91 -34.91
CA GLU A 1097 6.90 -20.14 -35.68
C GLU A 1097 5.86 -19.99 -36.82
N THR A 1098 6.24 -20.44 -38.02
CA THR A 1098 5.49 -20.48 -39.31
C THR A 1098 5.56 -19.26 -40.24
N ALA A 1099 6.77 -18.89 -40.65
CA ALA A 1099 7.00 -18.20 -41.93
C ALA A 1099 7.15 -19.23 -43.06
N GLU A 1100 6.03 -19.83 -43.51
CA GLU A 1100 6.02 -20.62 -44.75
C GLU A 1100 4.59 -20.79 -45.31
N SER A 1101 3.82 -19.70 -45.47
CA SER A 1101 2.50 -19.70 -46.16
C SER A 1101 2.00 -18.29 -46.53
N ALA A 1102 2.81 -17.45 -47.17
CA ALA A 1102 2.35 -16.14 -47.65
C ALA A 1102 2.97 -15.72 -49.00
N GLU A 1103 3.00 -16.63 -49.97
CA GLU A 1103 3.07 -16.28 -51.39
C GLU A 1103 1.76 -16.70 -52.05
N GLN A 1104 0.78 -15.79 -52.07
CA GLN A 1104 -0.32 -15.67 -53.06
C GLN A 1104 -1.49 -14.93 -52.40
N LEU A 1105 -1.57 -13.61 -52.59
CA LEU A 1105 -2.76 -12.90 -53.09
C LEU A 1105 -2.50 -11.38 -53.12
N GLY A 1106 -2.96 -10.76 -54.21
CA GLY A 1106 -2.54 -9.47 -54.73
C GLY A 1106 -2.76 -8.25 -53.83
N SER A 1107 -1.77 -7.35 -53.92
CA SER A 1107 -1.84 -5.88 -53.90
C SER A 1107 -3.17 -5.20 -53.51
N ASP A 1108 -3.21 -4.65 -52.29
CA ASP A 1108 -3.49 -3.22 -52.03
C ASP A 1108 -3.40 -2.93 -50.53
N THR A 1109 -2.19 -2.68 -50.03
CA THR A 1109 -1.93 -1.87 -48.83
C THR A 1109 -0.43 -1.66 -48.70
N LYS A 1110 0.02 -0.44 -49.04
CA LYS A 1110 1.34 0.08 -48.65
C LYS A 1110 1.06 1.31 -47.79
N ILE A 1111 1.90 1.50 -46.76
CA ILE A 1111 1.97 2.59 -45.76
C ILE A 1111 0.80 2.58 -44.72
N GLN A 1112 0.97 2.65 -43.38
CA GLN A 1112 2.04 3.16 -42.51
C GLN A 1112 2.15 2.39 -41.17
N SER A 1113 3.37 1.98 -40.82
CA SER A 1113 3.82 1.58 -39.48
C SER A 1113 4.33 2.78 -38.65
N GLU A 1114 3.71 3.95 -38.83
CA GLU A 1114 4.04 5.21 -38.12
C GLU A 1114 2.99 5.57 -37.03
N GLY A 1115 1.95 4.74 -36.84
CA GLY A 1115 0.83 5.05 -35.94
C GLY A 1115 1.09 4.89 -34.44
N HIS A 1116 2.21 4.30 -34.00
CA HIS A 1116 2.42 3.95 -32.59
C HIS A 1116 3.16 5.01 -31.75
N ALA A 1117 3.96 5.88 -32.37
CA ALA A 1117 4.49 7.09 -31.71
C ALA A 1117 3.50 8.27 -31.77
N GLN A 1118 2.50 8.16 -32.65
CA GLN A 1118 1.54 9.19 -32.93
C GLN A 1118 0.46 9.26 -31.84
N LEU A 1119 0.12 8.20 -31.10
CA LEU A 1119 -1.02 8.22 -30.16
C LEU A 1119 -0.80 9.02 -28.85
N ASP A 1120 0.40 9.03 -28.27
CA ASP A 1120 0.72 9.89 -27.10
C ASP A 1120 0.94 11.35 -27.53
N LEU A 1121 1.51 11.54 -28.73
CA LEU A 1121 1.54 12.83 -29.40
C LEU A 1121 0.15 13.26 -29.90
N ASP A 1122 -0.80 12.35 -30.11
CA ASP A 1122 -2.19 12.62 -30.52
C ASP A 1122 -3.07 12.88 -29.31
N MET A 1123 -2.70 12.49 -28.09
CA MET A 1123 -3.33 12.98 -26.87
C MET A 1123 -2.85 14.40 -26.53
N LEU A 1124 -1.54 14.68 -26.69
CA LEU A 1124 -1.00 16.05 -26.60
C LEU A 1124 -1.39 16.91 -27.80
N ALA A 1125 -1.59 16.33 -28.98
CA ALA A 1125 -2.12 16.99 -30.17
C ALA A 1125 -3.64 17.06 -30.14
N GLN A 1126 -4.37 16.19 -29.45
CA GLN A 1126 -5.78 16.39 -29.11
C GLN A 1126 -5.90 17.48 -28.04
N TYR A 1127 -5.01 17.57 -27.06
CA TYR A 1127 -4.97 18.69 -26.13
C TYR A 1127 -4.60 20.01 -26.85
N ARG A 1128 -3.61 20.00 -27.75
CA ARG A 1128 -3.28 21.14 -28.63
C ARG A 1128 -4.36 21.42 -29.66
N ASP A 1129 -5.07 20.44 -30.21
CA ASP A 1129 -6.16 20.60 -31.18
C ASP A 1129 -7.46 20.97 -30.49
N ILE A 1130 -7.69 20.59 -29.25
CA ILE A 1130 -8.79 21.08 -28.42
C ILE A 1130 -8.50 22.55 -28.05
N MET A 1131 -7.24 22.89 -27.77
CA MET A 1131 -6.79 24.28 -27.58
C MET A 1131 -6.77 25.09 -28.89
N ALA A 1132 -6.47 24.50 -30.05
CA ALA A 1132 -6.40 25.19 -31.35
C ALA A 1132 -7.74 25.24 -32.09
N ASN A 1133 -8.62 24.25 -31.94
CA ASN A 1133 -9.94 24.24 -32.57
C ASN A 1133 -11.01 25.01 -31.77
N HIS A 1134 -10.79 25.29 -30.47
CA HIS A 1134 -11.76 26.06 -29.65
C HIS A 1134 -11.34 27.52 -29.38
N PHE A 1135 -10.07 27.88 -29.54
CA PHE A 1135 -9.60 29.26 -29.51
C PHE A 1135 -9.08 29.60 -30.91
N GLY A 1136 -9.91 30.29 -31.70
CA GLY A 1136 -9.73 30.44 -33.14
C GLY A 1136 -8.35 30.91 -33.61
N ALA A 1137 -8.02 30.49 -34.83
CA ALA A 1137 -6.87 30.92 -35.62
C ALA A 1137 -6.85 32.45 -35.80
N GLU A 1138 -5.99 33.13 -35.06
CA GLU A 1138 -5.30 34.37 -35.42
C GLU A 1138 -4.26 34.67 -34.31
N VAL A 1139 -3.08 34.04 -34.42
CA VAL A 1139 -1.72 34.63 -34.48
C VAL A 1139 -0.77 33.55 -34.98
#